data_AF-A0AAU7YII6-F1
#
_entry.id   AF-A0AAU7YII6-F1
#
_cell.length_a   1.000
_cell.length_b   1.000
_cell.length_c   1.000
_cell.angle_alpha   90.00
_cell.angle_beta   90.00
_cell.angle_gamma   90.00
#
_symmetry.space_group_name_H-M   'P 1'
#
loop_
_entity.id
_entity.type
_entity.pdbx_description
1 polymer ?
#
loop_
_entity_poly.entity_id
_entity_poly.type
_entity_poly.pdbx_seq_one_letter_code
_entity_poly.pdbx_strand_id
1 'polypeptide(L)'
;MQLNISFSNLYTRSGLIKLDETFLNYIKSCDESLFCSLIEARENQIGDSQLIIDLSYLFDEFIAKLFNIEKEIEELKKKHNDFAVIYKCKRLFIQRYALKKYINVANIDITNKLSHFLTLPTTEKNFAEQVMHWFEDKENHKEEIELAAQYAVWRVKNKQSILFSIHKKIDHENLMPFSKKEVDKVEVLYSNEVKRRYGFDLTSKKMSLNKALDNAHYCIFCHKQNKDSCSKGLINNDNTFKQSPLKVELHGCPLEQKISEMNLVKSEGYSIASLAIVMIDNPLCAATGHRICNDCMNSCIYQKQEPVNVPMIETRILDDVLSLPYGFEIYSLLSRWNPLNFQRSLPRENTGKNVLVVGLGPAGFNLAHHLLNDGHNVIAIDGLKIEPLIDNFQLIKDFEHEKLSERTAGGFGGVAEYGITSRWDKNYLKIIRLLLERRENFALYGGIRFGGTINVDDAFNLGFDHIALALGSGKPRMIKIKNILARGVRMASDFLMSLQLTGALKFDSIANLQVRMPIIVIGAGLTAIDTATEALAYYPIQVEKFLLRYEILVDKYGEDYVEKDWTEEEHKIANELISHAQLIQAEQELAKKENREIKILELMQSLGGVKVVYRKELKDSPSYRLNSEEVENALSEGIYFVENLEPVEVVTDKYNHAESIKLIDTKSGEIKCMKARSIFIAAGTEPNTVIATEDKKHFKLSNGYFTHLNSSGKEIDPIFSPKMQDKDRILVYRQGNKTISFFGDLHPSYSGSVVKAMASAKNGYPIISQLLNRVNSFISVTPARISESYAQLYECCNVRVTFTKKDVIPVPRHWDPENLILSEYARWLYNKNWIPVSATCMTPPAMRITYKLQHLYTKVLRAGIMSEHLANKEFFNKIKEQFTAKVIKVQYLTDKIVEIVIKAPLAAKNFKPGQFFRLQNFETNSRKANNTNLAMEGIAVTGTEVDKKKGIISTIVLETGGSTNLCKCFKEGEQVILMGPTGSPTEVY
;
A
#
# COMPACT_ATOMS: atom_id res chain seq x y z
N MET A 1 -35.56 -8.27 -6.01
CA MET A 1 -35.26 -9.25 -4.95
C MET A 1 -34.71 -8.45 -3.78
N GLN A 2 -35.49 -8.20 -2.72
CA GLN A 2 -34.95 -7.50 -1.54
C GLN A 2 -34.01 -8.48 -0.80
N LEU A 3 -32.71 -8.32 -1.01
CA LEU A 3 -31.68 -9.06 -0.30
C LEU A 3 -31.74 -8.59 1.16
N ASN A 4 -32.32 -9.39 2.06
CA ASN A 4 -32.55 -9.03 3.46
C ASN A 4 -31.24 -9.04 4.30
N ILE A 5 -30.25 -8.25 3.88
CA ILE A 5 -28.89 -8.18 4.45
C ILE A 5 -28.62 -6.72 4.83
N SER A 6 -28.43 -6.44 6.12
CA SER A 6 -28.01 -5.11 6.56
C SER A 6 -26.52 -4.89 6.28
N PHE A 7 -26.10 -3.64 6.11
CA PHE A 7 -24.70 -3.28 5.93
C PHE A 7 -23.79 -3.75 7.08
N SER A 8 -24.29 -3.74 8.32
CA SER A 8 -23.55 -4.28 9.47
C SER A 8 -23.18 -5.76 9.28
N ASN A 9 -24.03 -6.53 8.59
CA ASN A 9 -23.76 -7.95 8.32
C ASN A 9 -22.55 -8.11 7.39
N LEU A 10 -22.28 -7.15 6.49
CA LEU A 10 -21.12 -7.17 5.59
C LEU A 10 -19.78 -7.07 6.32
N TYR A 11 -19.79 -6.69 7.61
CA TYR A 11 -18.59 -6.58 8.45
C TYR A 11 -18.36 -7.79 9.36
N THR A 12 -19.29 -8.74 9.40
CA THR A 12 -19.21 -9.91 10.26
C THR A 12 -19.08 -11.18 9.43
N ARG A 13 -18.30 -12.16 9.90
CA ARG A 13 -18.18 -13.44 9.19
C ARG A 13 -19.53 -14.15 9.00
N SER A 14 -20.38 -14.13 10.02
CA SER A 14 -21.72 -14.75 9.96
C SER A 14 -22.62 -14.08 8.92
N GLY A 15 -22.52 -12.75 8.76
CA GLY A 15 -23.20 -12.03 7.70
C GLY A 15 -22.64 -12.32 6.31
N LEU A 16 -21.31 -12.44 6.18
CA LEU A 16 -20.66 -12.83 4.91
C LEU A 16 -21.02 -14.25 4.47
N ILE A 17 -21.18 -15.21 5.40
CA ILE A 17 -21.66 -16.56 5.07
C ILE A 17 -23.07 -16.51 4.47
N LYS A 18 -23.99 -15.77 5.10
CA LYS A 18 -25.35 -15.59 4.58
C LYS A 18 -25.35 -14.90 3.21
N LEU A 19 -24.45 -13.93 3.01
CA LEU A 19 -24.28 -13.28 1.72
C LEU A 19 -23.79 -14.26 0.65
N ASP A 20 -22.82 -15.10 0.98
CA ASP A 20 -22.29 -16.13 0.08
C ASP A 20 -23.36 -17.17 -0.28
N GLU A 21 -24.15 -17.66 0.69
CA GLU A 21 -25.31 -18.53 0.44
C GLU A 21 -26.33 -17.86 -0.49
N THR A 22 -26.57 -16.56 -0.30
CA THR A 22 -27.49 -15.78 -1.15
C THR A 22 -26.95 -15.65 -2.57
N PHE A 23 -25.65 -15.42 -2.72
CA PHE A 23 -24.98 -15.39 -4.02
C PHE A 23 -25.01 -16.76 -4.72
N LEU A 24 -24.75 -17.85 -4.00
CA LEU A 24 -24.83 -19.21 -4.54
C LEU A 24 -26.24 -19.53 -5.08
N ASN A 25 -27.28 -19.15 -4.32
CA ASN A 25 -28.67 -19.29 -4.78
C ASN A 25 -28.97 -18.42 -6.00
N TYR A 26 -28.41 -17.21 -6.07
CA TYR A 26 -28.51 -16.33 -7.23
C TYR A 26 -27.90 -16.98 -8.47
N ILE A 27 -26.66 -17.46 -8.39
CA ILE A 27 -25.99 -18.15 -9.50
C ILE A 27 -26.79 -19.37 -9.94
N LYS A 28 -27.24 -20.21 -9.00
CA LYS A 28 -28.07 -21.38 -9.31
C LYS A 28 -29.36 -21.03 -10.06
N SER A 29 -29.96 -19.89 -9.75
CA SER A 29 -31.18 -19.42 -10.43
C SER A 29 -30.94 -18.86 -11.83
N CYS A 30 -29.73 -18.37 -12.10
CA CYS A 30 -29.35 -17.80 -13.40
C CYS A 30 -28.77 -18.85 -14.34
N ASP A 31 -27.88 -19.71 -13.83
CA ASP A 31 -27.17 -20.74 -14.58
C ASP A 31 -26.78 -21.90 -13.64
N GLU A 32 -27.53 -23.01 -13.73
CA GLU A 32 -27.30 -24.20 -12.91
C GLU A 32 -25.98 -24.91 -13.24
N SER A 33 -25.53 -24.85 -14.50
CA SER A 33 -24.25 -25.44 -14.90
C SER A 33 -23.09 -24.67 -14.28
N LEU A 34 -23.13 -23.34 -14.34
CA LEU A 34 -22.11 -22.48 -13.76
C LEU A 34 -22.06 -22.60 -12.23
N PHE A 35 -23.22 -22.79 -11.59
CA PHE A 35 -23.30 -23.11 -10.16
C PHE A 35 -22.54 -24.42 -9.83
N CYS A 36 -22.78 -25.49 -10.58
CA CYS A 36 -22.08 -26.76 -10.37
C CYS A 36 -20.56 -26.60 -10.52
N SER A 37 -20.10 -25.90 -11.57
CA SER A 37 -18.68 -25.61 -11.77
C SER A 37 -18.07 -24.77 -10.65
N LEU A 38 -18.82 -23.80 -10.10
CA LEU A 38 -18.37 -23.02 -8.93
C LEU A 38 -18.20 -23.90 -7.69
N ILE A 39 -19.15 -24.81 -7.42
CA ILE A 39 -19.05 -25.73 -6.28
C ILE A 39 -17.83 -26.64 -6.44
N GLU A 40 -17.66 -27.26 -7.61
CA GLU A 40 -16.51 -28.11 -7.92
C GLU A 40 -15.17 -27.34 -7.78
N ALA A 41 -15.11 -26.11 -8.29
CA ALA A 41 -13.91 -25.29 -8.19
C ALA A 41 -13.56 -24.90 -6.75
N ARG A 42 -14.57 -24.68 -5.89
CA ARG A 42 -14.37 -24.42 -4.46
C ARG A 42 -13.92 -25.66 -3.70
N GLU A 43 -14.48 -26.82 -4.00
CA GLU A 43 -14.06 -28.11 -3.39
C GLU A 43 -12.61 -28.43 -3.75
N ASN A 44 -12.23 -28.24 -5.01
CA ASN A 44 -10.87 -28.47 -5.50
C ASN A 44 -9.90 -27.29 -5.25
N GLN A 45 -10.41 -26.14 -4.83
CA GLN A 45 -9.68 -24.87 -4.66
C GLN A 45 -8.94 -24.39 -5.92
N ILE A 46 -9.41 -24.82 -7.09
CA ILE A 46 -8.82 -24.56 -8.41
C ILE A 46 -9.96 -24.27 -9.39
N GLY A 47 -9.83 -23.22 -10.19
CA GLY A 47 -10.71 -22.95 -11.31
C GLY A 47 -9.96 -22.28 -12.46
N ASP A 48 -10.43 -22.50 -13.68
CA ASP A 48 -9.81 -21.97 -14.88
C ASP A 48 -10.21 -20.50 -15.14
N SER A 49 -9.59 -19.88 -16.15
CA SER A 49 -9.85 -18.48 -16.50
C SER A 49 -11.28 -18.26 -17.00
N GLN A 50 -11.88 -19.23 -17.71
CA GLN A 50 -13.21 -19.08 -18.30
C GLN A 50 -14.28 -19.06 -17.21
N LEU A 51 -14.20 -19.99 -16.24
CA LEU A 51 -15.08 -20.03 -15.08
C LEU A 51 -15.03 -18.72 -14.28
N ILE A 52 -13.82 -18.16 -14.06
CA ILE A 52 -13.65 -16.88 -13.37
C ILE A 52 -14.34 -15.75 -14.12
N ILE A 53 -14.16 -15.68 -15.45
CA ILE A 53 -14.75 -14.66 -16.30
C ILE A 53 -16.29 -14.76 -16.27
N ASP A 54 -16.84 -15.95 -16.49
CA ASP A 54 -18.30 -16.15 -16.56
C ASP A 54 -18.97 -15.83 -15.23
N LEU A 55 -18.38 -16.27 -14.10
CA LEU A 55 -18.86 -15.91 -12.77
C LEU A 55 -18.77 -14.40 -12.49
N SER A 56 -17.73 -13.74 -13.01
CA SER A 56 -17.50 -12.33 -12.73
C SER A 56 -18.60 -11.42 -13.28
N TYR A 57 -19.22 -11.77 -14.42
CA TYR A 57 -20.32 -10.99 -14.98
C TYR A 57 -21.58 -11.05 -14.10
N LEU A 58 -21.96 -12.26 -13.65
CA LEU A 58 -23.09 -12.41 -12.73
C LEU A 58 -22.81 -11.77 -11.37
N PHE A 59 -21.55 -11.78 -10.94
CA PHE A 59 -21.13 -11.10 -9.72
C PHE A 59 -21.27 -9.57 -9.82
N ASP A 60 -20.93 -8.95 -10.95
CA ASP A 60 -21.12 -7.51 -11.19
C ASP A 60 -22.59 -7.11 -10.99
N GLU A 61 -23.51 -7.85 -11.62
CA GLU A 61 -24.96 -7.64 -11.48
C GLU A 61 -25.48 -7.87 -10.07
N PHE A 62 -24.94 -8.89 -9.37
CA PHE A 62 -25.33 -9.18 -8.00
C PHE A 62 -24.94 -8.04 -7.06
N ILE A 63 -23.71 -7.52 -7.18
CA ILE A 63 -23.25 -6.38 -6.38
C ILE A 63 -24.05 -5.11 -6.70
N ALA A 64 -24.38 -4.89 -7.97
CA ALA A 64 -25.24 -3.78 -8.39
C ALA A 64 -26.56 -3.77 -7.61
N LYS A 65 -27.23 -4.93 -7.55
CA LYS A 65 -28.48 -5.14 -6.81
C LYS A 65 -28.31 -5.05 -5.29
N LEU A 66 -27.19 -5.55 -4.76
CA LEU A 66 -26.90 -5.53 -3.32
C LEU A 66 -26.78 -4.10 -2.78
N PHE A 67 -26.14 -3.21 -3.54
CA PHE A 67 -25.93 -1.82 -3.14
C PHE A 67 -26.97 -0.85 -3.71
N ASN A 68 -27.91 -1.35 -4.52
CA ASN A 68 -28.93 -0.56 -5.22
C ASN A 68 -28.30 0.57 -6.08
N ILE A 69 -27.36 0.18 -6.94
CA ILE A 69 -26.58 1.05 -7.84
C ILE A 69 -26.63 0.59 -9.31
N GLU A 70 -27.68 -0.14 -9.69
CA GLU A 70 -27.84 -0.68 -11.05
C GLU A 70 -27.79 0.42 -12.11
N LYS A 71 -28.39 1.58 -11.81
CA LYS A 71 -28.41 2.74 -12.71
C LYS A 71 -27.01 3.29 -12.95
N GLU A 72 -26.23 3.49 -11.90
CA GLU A 72 -24.88 4.04 -11.96
C GLU A 72 -23.92 3.11 -12.72
N ILE A 73 -24.09 1.79 -12.55
CA ILE A 73 -23.33 0.79 -13.31
C ILE A 73 -23.74 0.80 -14.78
N GLU A 74 -25.03 0.91 -15.11
CA GLU A 74 -25.49 1.01 -16.49
C GLU A 74 -24.94 2.29 -17.18
N GLU A 75 -24.95 3.42 -16.47
CA GLU A 75 -24.36 4.67 -16.95
C GLU A 75 -22.84 4.54 -17.18
N LEU A 76 -22.12 3.87 -16.28
CA LEU A 76 -20.69 3.61 -16.43
C LEU A 76 -20.44 2.71 -17.65
N LYS A 77 -21.18 1.61 -17.81
CA LYS A 77 -21.09 0.71 -18.95
C LYS A 77 -21.40 1.42 -20.27
N LYS A 78 -22.37 2.34 -20.28
CA LYS A 78 -22.66 3.19 -21.44
C LYS A 78 -21.45 4.06 -21.82
N LYS A 79 -20.79 4.68 -20.84
CA LYS A 79 -19.55 5.45 -21.07
C LYS A 79 -18.42 4.59 -21.64
N HIS A 80 -18.30 3.32 -21.22
CA HIS A 80 -17.37 2.37 -21.84
C HIS A 80 -17.73 2.08 -23.29
N ASN A 81 -19.00 1.77 -23.56
CA ASN A 81 -19.51 1.43 -24.88
C ASN A 81 -19.39 2.59 -25.89
N ASP A 82 -19.46 3.84 -25.43
CA ASP A 82 -19.25 5.04 -26.26
C ASP A 82 -17.88 5.04 -26.95
N PHE A 83 -16.87 4.34 -26.40
CA PHE A 83 -15.54 4.21 -27.01
C PHE A 83 -15.35 2.89 -27.78
N ALA A 84 -16.24 1.90 -27.65
CA ALA A 84 -16.07 0.58 -28.26
C ALA A 84 -15.92 0.65 -29.79
N VAL A 85 -16.73 1.50 -30.45
CA VAL A 85 -16.65 1.73 -31.89
C VAL A 85 -15.34 2.37 -32.32
N ILE A 86 -14.78 3.26 -31.50
CA ILE A 86 -13.47 3.89 -31.74
C ILE A 86 -12.38 2.83 -31.77
N TYR A 87 -12.35 1.91 -30.79
CA TYR A 87 -11.33 0.87 -30.74
C TYR A 87 -11.53 -0.21 -31.83
N LYS A 88 -12.78 -0.54 -32.17
CA LYS A 88 -13.11 -1.41 -33.32
C LYS A 88 -12.55 -0.80 -34.61
N CYS A 89 -12.82 0.48 -34.87
CA CYS A 89 -12.32 1.22 -36.02
C CYS A 89 -10.78 1.30 -36.02
N LYS A 90 -10.17 1.66 -34.88
CA LYS A 90 -8.71 1.70 -34.72
C LYS A 90 -8.04 0.39 -35.13
N ARG A 91 -8.56 -0.74 -34.64
CA ARG A 91 -7.97 -2.05 -34.89
C ARG A 91 -8.22 -2.57 -36.31
N LEU A 92 -9.48 -2.54 -36.77
CA LEU A 92 -9.88 -3.17 -38.02
C LEU A 92 -9.59 -2.27 -39.23
N PHE A 93 -9.88 -0.98 -39.13
CA PHE A 93 -9.73 -0.04 -40.22
C PHE A 93 -8.36 0.63 -40.21
N ILE A 94 -8.00 1.37 -39.15
CA ILE A 94 -6.77 2.17 -39.13
C ILE A 94 -5.53 1.27 -39.23
N GLN A 95 -5.36 0.33 -38.30
CA GLN A 95 -4.16 -0.50 -38.20
C GLN A 95 -4.07 -1.60 -39.26
N ARG A 96 -5.18 -2.30 -39.51
CA ARG A 96 -5.18 -3.49 -40.38
C ARG A 96 -5.48 -3.20 -41.84
N TYR A 97 -6.12 -2.08 -42.16
CA TYR A 97 -6.47 -1.71 -43.54
C TYR A 97 -5.70 -0.46 -44.00
N ALA A 98 -5.95 0.70 -43.40
CA ALA A 98 -5.42 1.98 -43.86
C ALA A 98 -3.87 2.04 -43.86
N LEU A 99 -3.23 1.75 -42.72
CA LEU A 99 -1.77 1.79 -42.59
C LEU A 99 -1.04 0.67 -43.33
N LYS A 100 -1.72 -0.43 -43.66
CA LYS A 100 -1.15 -1.47 -44.52
C LYS A 100 -1.21 -1.10 -46.00
N LYS A 101 -2.27 -0.41 -46.41
CA LYS A 101 -2.52 -0.05 -47.80
C LYS A 101 -1.77 1.21 -48.23
N TYR A 102 -1.68 2.20 -47.33
CA TYR A 102 -1.07 3.50 -47.62
C TYR A 102 0.14 3.75 -46.71
N ILE A 103 1.33 3.89 -47.31
CA ILE A 103 2.59 4.15 -46.59
C ILE A 103 2.83 5.66 -46.41
N ASN A 104 2.51 6.44 -47.44
CA ASN A 104 2.58 7.89 -47.41
C ASN A 104 1.44 8.49 -48.24
N VAL A 105 0.88 9.59 -47.76
CA VAL A 105 -0.25 10.27 -48.40
C VAL A 105 0.15 11.73 -48.55
N ALA A 106 0.18 12.23 -49.79
CA ALA A 106 0.47 13.63 -50.08
C ALA A 106 -0.65 14.52 -49.52
N ASN A 107 -0.32 15.76 -49.12
CA ASN A 107 -1.23 16.76 -48.51
C ASN A 107 -2.45 17.17 -49.37
N ILE A 108 -2.73 16.50 -50.48
CA ILE A 108 -3.62 16.93 -51.53
C ILE A 108 -5.07 16.61 -51.14
N ASP A 109 -5.85 17.64 -50.80
CA ASP A 109 -7.32 17.76 -50.91
C ASP A 109 -8.23 16.67 -50.26
N ILE A 110 -7.67 15.68 -49.56
CA ILE A 110 -8.42 14.55 -48.97
C ILE A 110 -9.50 15.01 -47.99
N THR A 111 -9.24 16.08 -47.23
CA THR A 111 -10.21 16.63 -46.28
C THR A 111 -11.44 17.18 -47.01
N ASN A 112 -11.26 17.88 -48.13
CA ASN A 112 -12.37 18.43 -48.92
C ASN A 112 -13.12 17.33 -49.70
N LYS A 113 -12.41 16.29 -50.16
CA LYS A 113 -13.07 15.14 -50.81
C LYS A 113 -13.89 14.35 -49.81
N LEU A 114 -13.33 14.05 -48.64
CA LEU A 114 -14.04 13.34 -47.58
C LEU A 114 -15.23 14.15 -47.04
N SER A 115 -15.18 15.49 -47.08
CA SER A 115 -16.30 16.32 -46.63
C SER A 115 -17.58 16.17 -47.47
N HIS A 116 -17.50 15.60 -48.67
CA HIS A 116 -18.68 15.25 -49.47
C HIS A 116 -19.47 14.07 -48.89
N PHE A 117 -18.82 13.22 -48.10
CA PHE A 117 -19.39 11.99 -47.55
C PHE A 117 -19.54 12.02 -46.02
N LEU A 118 -18.77 12.88 -45.33
CA LEU A 118 -18.78 13.01 -43.87
C LEU A 118 -18.58 14.48 -43.48
N THR A 119 -19.48 15.02 -42.65
CA THR A 119 -19.34 16.39 -42.14
C THR A 119 -18.02 16.58 -41.38
N LEU A 120 -17.19 17.54 -41.78
CA LEU A 120 -15.93 17.87 -41.12
C LEU A 120 -15.93 19.34 -40.62
N PRO A 121 -15.33 19.64 -39.46
CA PRO A 121 -14.66 18.72 -38.53
C PRO A 121 -15.66 17.80 -37.81
N THR A 122 -15.24 16.57 -37.54
CA THR A 122 -16.05 15.53 -36.88
C THR A 122 -15.40 15.04 -35.59
N THR A 123 -16.19 14.41 -34.71
CA THR A 123 -15.66 13.72 -33.53
C THR A 123 -15.04 12.37 -33.92
N GLU A 124 -14.13 11.84 -33.11
CA GLU A 124 -13.55 10.51 -33.37
C GLU A 124 -14.61 9.40 -33.37
N LYS A 125 -15.65 9.55 -32.53
CA LYS A 125 -16.78 8.63 -32.47
C LYS A 125 -17.55 8.61 -33.78
N ASN A 126 -17.98 9.78 -34.26
CA ASN A 126 -18.75 9.88 -35.50
C ASN A 126 -17.94 9.39 -36.72
N PHE A 127 -16.64 9.72 -36.78
CA PHE A 127 -15.76 9.16 -37.81
C PHE A 127 -15.71 7.63 -37.71
N ALA A 128 -15.52 7.08 -36.52
CA ALA A 128 -15.44 5.64 -36.32
C ALA A 128 -16.75 4.93 -36.69
N GLU A 129 -17.91 5.47 -36.28
CA GLU A 129 -19.23 4.93 -36.61
C GLU A 129 -19.47 4.91 -38.12
N GLN A 130 -19.26 6.05 -38.79
CA GLN A 130 -19.48 6.16 -40.23
C GLN A 130 -18.54 5.26 -41.02
N VAL A 131 -17.26 5.25 -40.67
CA VAL A 131 -16.27 4.40 -41.36
C VAL A 131 -16.54 2.93 -41.13
N MET A 132 -16.93 2.54 -39.91
CA MET A 132 -17.27 1.14 -39.65
C MET A 132 -18.54 0.71 -40.40
N HIS A 133 -19.53 1.60 -40.54
CA HIS A 133 -20.71 1.36 -41.36
C HIS A 133 -20.32 1.12 -42.84
N TRP A 134 -19.53 2.01 -43.43
CA TRP A 134 -19.01 1.80 -44.79
C TRP A 134 -18.19 0.51 -44.91
N PHE A 135 -17.38 0.19 -43.89
CA PHE A 135 -16.49 -0.97 -43.91
C PHE A 135 -17.23 -2.32 -43.76
N GLU A 136 -18.47 -2.32 -43.29
CA GLU A 136 -19.35 -3.49 -43.25
C GLU A 136 -19.94 -3.78 -44.64
N ASP A 137 -20.12 -2.76 -45.50
CA ASP A 137 -20.56 -2.88 -46.89
C ASP A 137 -19.53 -2.30 -47.88
N LYS A 138 -18.40 -3.02 -48.00
CA LYS A 138 -17.24 -2.55 -48.78
C LYS A 138 -17.48 -2.44 -50.27
N GLU A 139 -18.45 -3.19 -50.80
CA GLU A 139 -18.71 -3.24 -52.24
C GLU A 139 -19.38 -1.95 -52.71
N ASN A 140 -20.28 -1.40 -51.91
CA ASN A 140 -21.03 -0.17 -52.24
C ASN A 140 -20.31 1.12 -51.80
N HIS A 141 -19.37 1.06 -50.86
CA HIS A 141 -18.70 2.24 -50.30
C HIS A 141 -17.20 2.33 -50.59
N LYS A 142 -16.77 1.85 -51.76
CA LYS A 142 -15.34 1.74 -52.09
C LYS A 142 -14.64 3.11 -52.07
N GLU A 143 -15.24 4.15 -52.62
CA GLU A 143 -14.63 5.48 -52.70
C GLU A 143 -14.46 6.11 -51.31
N GLU A 144 -15.50 6.02 -50.47
CA GLU A 144 -15.53 6.55 -49.11
C GLU A 144 -14.49 5.87 -48.21
N ILE A 145 -14.35 4.55 -48.33
CA ILE A 145 -13.34 3.76 -47.61
C ILE A 145 -11.92 4.19 -48.00
N GLU A 146 -11.64 4.39 -49.28
CA GLU A 146 -10.31 4.82 -49.72
C GLU A 146 -9.97 6.22 -49.21
N LEU A 147 -10.91 7.17 -49.31
CA LEU A 147 -10.73 8.54 -48.82
C LEU A 147 -10.54 8.57 -47.31
N ALA A 148 -11.36 7.82 -46.56
CA ALA A 148 -11.23 7.69 -45.11
C ALA A 148 -9.89 7.04 -44.71
N ALA A 149 -9.38 6.08 -45.48
CA ALA A 149 -8.10 5.42 -45.20
C ALA A 149 -6.93 6.37 -45.41
N GLN A 150 -6.95 7.15 -46.48
CA GLN A 150 -5.95 8.20 -46.74
C GLN A 150 -5.99 9.29 -45.66
N TYR A 151 -7.18 9.74 -45.28
CA TYR A 151 -7.39 10.68 -44.19
C TYR A 151 -6.83 10.15 -42.87
N ALA A 152 -7.10 8.88 -42.54
CA ALA A 152 -6.59 8.22 -41.36
C ALA A 152 -5.05 8.19 -41.32
N VAL A 153 -4.39 7.80 -42.42
CA VAL A 153 -2.92 7.79 -42.49
C VAL A 153 -2.34 9.20 -42.32
N TRP A 154 -2.97 10.22 -42.90
CA TRP A 154 -2.58 11.62 -42.71
C TRP A 154 -2.74 12.08 -41.25
N ARG A 155 -3.86 11.75 -40.60
CA ARG A 155 -4.12 12.06 -39.18
C ARG A 155 -3.10 11.40 -38.27
N VAL A 156 -2.79 10.12 -38.47
CA VAL A 156 -1.79 9.36 -37.68
C VAL A 156 -0.42 10.06 -37.70
N LYS A 157 -0.03 10.67 -38.81
CA LYS A 157 1.25 11.39 -38.94
C LYS A 157 1.23 12.80 -38.34
N ASN A 158 0.11 13.53 -38.45
CA ASN A 158 0.09 14.99 -38.20
C ASN A 158 -0.73 15.43 -36.98
N LYS A 159 -1.72 14.64 -36.53
CA LYS A 159 -2.63 15.00 -35.43
C LYS A 159 -2.98 13.77 -34.61
N GLN A 160 -2.25 13.55 -33.52
CA GLN A 160 -2.48 12.42 -32.62
C GLN A 160 -3.74 12.64 -31.76
N SER A 161 -4.62 11.65 -31.78
CA SER A 161 -5.80 11.50 -30.92
C SER A 161 -6.02 10.00 -30.66
N ILE A 162 -7.05 9.57 -29.95
CA ILE A 162 -7.14 8.16 -29.52
C ILE A 162 -7.26 7.22 -30.73
N LEU A 163 -8.12 7.54 -31.68
CA LEU A 163 -8.36 6.74 -32.88
C LEU A 163 -7.12 6.70 -33.80
N PHE A 164 -6.43 7.83 -33.92
CA PHE A 164 -5.31 8.02 -34.85
C PHE A 164 -3.93 7.91 -34.19
N SER A 165 -3.84 7.61 -32.89
CA SER A 165 -2.57 7.33 -32.22
C SER A 165 -2.24 5.85 -32.35
N ILE A 166 -1.02 5.53 -32.78
CA ILE A 166 -0.55 4.14 -32.86
C ILE A 166 0.59 3.92 -31.88
N HIS A 167 0.62 2.72 -31.31
CA HIS A 167 1.69 2.27 -30.45
C HIS A 167 3.01 2.25 -31.23
N LYS A 168 4.03 2.89 -30.68
CA LYS A 168 5.33 3.09 -31.35
C LYS A 168 6.21 1.85 -31.20
N LYS A 169 7.17 1.69 -32.13
CA LYS A 169 8.30 0.77 -31.92
C LYS A 169 9.18 1.33 -30.81
N ILE A 170 9.69 0.44 -29.96
CA ILE A 170 10.63 0.82 -28.91
C ILE A 170 12.04 0.84 -29.48
N ASP A 171 12.74 1.94 -29.23
CA ASP A 171 14.19 2.03 -29.36
C ASP A 171 14.80 1.97 -27.96
N HIS A 172 15.45 0.86 -27.62
CA HIS A 172 16.03 0.67 -26.30
C HIS A 172 17.26 1.57 -26.05
N GLU A 173 17.89 2.08 -27.11
CA GLU A 173 18.97 3.07 -26.99
C GLU A 173 18.42 4.48 -26.76
N ASN A 174 17.14 4.72 -27.07
CA ASN A 174 16.50 6.03 -26.96
C ASN A 174 15.03 5.90 -26.51
N LEU A 175 14.84 5.53 -25.24
CA LEU A 175 13.51 5.33 -24.64
C LEU A 175 12.76 6.64 -24.42
N MET A 176 13.47 7.76 -24.33
CA MET A 176 12.88 9.06 -24.06
C MET A 176 13.69 10.20 -24.69
N PRO A 177 13.03 11.26 -25.19
CA PRO A 177 13.73 12.39 -25.79
C PRO A 177 14.39 13.26 -24.72
N PHE A 178 15.58 13.77 -25.01
CA PHE A 178 16.25 14.81 -24.24
C PHE A 178 17.09 15.70 -25.16
N SER A 179 17.42 16.89 -24.70
CA SER A 179 18.33 17.84 -25.35
C SER A 179 19.51 18.12 -24.45
N LYS A 180 20.58 18.67 -25.03
CA LYS A 180 21.83 19.00 -24.34
C LYS A 180 22.10 20.49 -24.40
N LYS A 181 22.56 21.06 -23.29
CA LYS A 181 23.08 22.44 -23.23
C LYS A 181 24.15 22.54 -22.15
N GLU A 182 24.91 23.62 -22.16
CA GLU A 182 25.86 23.92 -21.09
C GLU A 182 25.19 24.78 -19.99
N VAL A 183 25.33 24.37 -18.73
CA VAL A 183 24.94 25.14 -17.55
C VAL A 183 26.08 25.06 -16.53
N ASP A 184 26.55 26.21 -16.05
CA ASP A 184 27.67 26.29 -15.09
C ASP A 184 28.94 25.55 -15.55
N LYS A 185 29.30 25.64 -16.84
CA LYS A 185 30.44 24.95 -17.48
C LYS A 185 30.34 23.42 -17.49
N VAL A 186 29.13 22.88 -17.36
CA VAL A 186 28.87 21.44 -17.40
C VAL A 186 27.76 21.16 -18.42
N GLU A 187 27.94 20.12 -19.23
CA GLU A 187 26.88 19.64 -20.12
C GLU A 187 25.75 19.02 -19.30
N VAL A 188 24.52 19.49 -19.51
CA VAL A 188 23.32 18.98 -18.85
C VAL A 188 22.35 18.42 -19.88
N LEU A 189 21.68 17.33 -19.52
CA LEU A 189 20.51 16.81 -20.23
C LEU A 189 19.25 17.49 -19.68
N TYR A 190 18.34 17.89 -20.56
CA TYR A 190 17.08 18.56 -20.22
C TYR A 190 15.97 18.24 -21.22
N SER A 191 14.71 18.56 -20.89
CA SER A 191 13.58 18.45 -21.82
C SER A 191 13.23 19.80 -22.46
N ASN A 192 12.88 19.79 -23.75
CA ASN A 192 12.28 20.97 -24.39
C ASN A 192 10.79 21.14 -24.02
N GLU A 193 10.15 20.06 -23.55
CA GLU A 193 8.80 20.10 -23.00
C GLU A 193 8.87 20.47 -21.53
N VAL A 194 8.16 21.54 -21.15
CA VAL A 194 8.17 22.07 -19.79
C VAL A 194 6.82 21.82 -19.11
N LYS A 195 6.84 21.20 -17.94
CA LYS A 195 5.72 21.04 -17.01
C LYS A 195 6.03 21.83 -15.74
N ARG A 196 5.37 22.99 -15.58
CA ARG A 196 5.58 23.83 -14.39
C ARG A 196 4.85 23.22 -13.20
N ARG A 197 5.61 22.77 -12.20
CA ARG A 197 5.09 22.31 -10.92
C ARG A 197 5.28 23.42 -9.87
N TYR A 198 4.22 23.68 -9.12
CA TYR A 198 4.24 24.60 -7.98
C TYR A 198 3.43 23.97 -6.84
N GLY A 199 4.10 23.59 -5.75
CA GLY A 199 3.50 22.88 -4.62
C GLY A 199 3.53 21.35 -4.71
N PHE A 200 2.67 20.71 -3.91
CA PHE A 200 2.72 19.27 -3.58
C PHE A 200 1.45 18.49 -3.89
N ASP A 201 0.51 19.08 -4.64
CA ASP A 201 -0.63 18.32 -5.16
C ASP A 201 -0.20 17.29 -6.21
N LEU A 202 -1.12 16.36 -6.51
CA LEU A 202 -0.88 15.23 -7.40
C LEU A 202 -0.42 15.74 -8.79
N THR A 203 0.80 15.37 -9.20
CA THR A 203 1.38 15.82 -10.48
C THR A 203 0.83 15.04 -11.67
N SER A 204 0.38 13.80 -11.44
CA SER A 204 -0.33 13.02 -12.44
C SER A 204 -1.77 13.50 -12.58
N LYS A 205 -2.20 13.78 -13.82
CA LYS A 205 -3.62 14.01 -14.11
C LYS A 205 -4.44 12.77 -13.72
N LYS A 206 -5.67 12.96 -13.24
CA LYS A 206 -6.62 11.87 -12.98
C LYS A 206 -6.68 10.93 -14.18
N MET A 207 -6.66 9.62 -13.92
CA MET A 207 -6.50 8.63 -14.97
C MET A 207 -7.65 8.69 -15.98
N SER A 208 -7.30 8.89 -17.26
CA SER A 208 -8.29 9.00 -18.34
C SER A 208 -8.89 7.62 -18.66
N LEU A 209 -10.21 7.54 -18.64
CA LEU A 209 -10.96 6.34 -19.02
C LEU A 209 -10.53 5.86 -20.40
N ASN A 210 -10.43 6.79 -21.34
CA ASN A 210 -10.16 6.48 -22.74
C ASN A 210 -8.74 5.92 -22.92
N LYS A 211 -7.74 6.46 -22.22
CA LYS A 211 -6.36 5.91 -22.30
C LYS A 211 -6.28 4.49 -21.73
N ALA A 212 -6.97 4.24 -20.60
CA ALA A 212 -7.05 2.91 -20.01
C ALA A 212 -7.74 1.92 -20.95
N LEU A 213 -8.86 2.32 -21.58
CA LEU A 213 -9.56 1.46 -22.53
C LEU A 213 -8.77 1.22 -23.82
N ASP A 214 -8.03 2.21 -24.33
CA ASP A 214 -7.14 2.02 -25.47
C ASP A 214 -6.12 0.89 -25.18
N ASN A 215 -5.57 0.87 -23.97
CA ASN A 215 -4.66 -0.19 -23.54
C ASN A 215 -5.36 -1.52 -23.29
N ALA A 216 -6.58 -1.52 -22.73
CA ALA A 216 -7.37 -2.74 -22.54
C ALA A 216 -7.71 -3.41 -23.88
N HIS A 217 -8.13 -2.63 -24.90
CA HIS A 217 -8.41 -3.13 -26.24
C HIS A 217 -7.17 -3.42 -27.08
N TYR A 218 -6.03 -2.82 -26.74
CA TYR A 218 -4.73 -3.17 -27.32
C TYR A 218 -4.22 -4.54 -26.82
N CYS A 219 -4.57 -4.93 -25.60
CA CYS A 219 -4.29 -6.25 -25.08
C CYS A 219 -4.88 -7.35 -25.97
N ILE A 220 -4.13 -8.43 -26.19
CA ILE A 220 -4.59 -9.58 -26.99
C ILE A 220 -5.18 -10.71 -26.16
N PHE A 221 -5.30 -10.51 -24.84
CA PHE A 221 -5.89 -11.47 -23.91
C PHE A 221 -5.22 -12.84 -23.97
N CYS A 222 -3.90 -12.86 -23.71
CA CYS A 222 -3.03 -14.04 -23.84
C CYS A 222 -3.43 -15.30 -23.04
N HIS A 223 -4.37 -15.20 -22.09
CA HIS A 223 -4.86 -16.37 -21.33
C HIS A 223 -5.55 -17.37 -22.28
N LYS A 224 -6.20 -16.88 -23.35
CA LYS A 224 -6.82 -17.70 -24.41
C LYS A 224 -5.83 -18.62 -25.14
N GLN A 225 -4.53 -18.38 -24.97
CA GLN A 225 -3.44 -19.16 -25.59
C GLN A 225 -2.50 -19.78 -24.53
N ASN A 226 -2.79 -19.66 -23.23
CA ASN A 226 -1.91 -20.04 -22.13
C ASN A 226 -0.49 -19.43 -22.23
N LYS A 227 -0.41 -18.15 -22.63
CA LYS A 227 0.84 -17.38 -22.86
C LYS A 227 0.85 -16.02 -22.18
N ASP A 228 0.25 -15.93 -21.00
CA ASP A 228 0.09 -14.78 -20.11
C ASP A 228 1.42 -14.34 -19.45
N SER A 229 2.38 -13.99 -20.30
CA SER A 229 3.73 -13.52 -19.96
C SER A 229 3.77 -12.29 -19.04
N CYS A 230 2.77 -11.40 -19.12
CA CYS A 230 2.65 -10.27 -18.19
C CYS A 230 2.39 -10.71 -16.74
N SER A 231 1.82 -11.90 -16.53
CA SER A 231 1.60 -12.50 -15.20
C SER A 231 2.72 -13.48 -14.83
N LYS A 232 3.01 -14.43 -15.72
CA LYS A 232 3.92 -15.57 -15.45
C LYS A 232 5.39 -15.32 -15.79
N GLY A 233 5.68 -14.25 -16.54
CA GLY A 233 7.01 -13.95 -17.05
C GLY A 233 7.29 -14.57 -18.42
N LEU A 234 8.42 -14.19 -19.00
CA LEU A 234 8.93 -14.72 -20.27
C LEU A 234 10.07 -15.70 -19.99
N ILE A 235 9.87 -16.96 -20.38
CA ILE A 235 10.78 -18.07 -20.05
C ILE A 235 11.49 -18.55 -21.33
N ASN A 236 12.75 -18.95 -21.19
CA ASN A 236 13.59 -19.59 -22.21
C ASN A 236 13.32 -21.10 -22.30
N ASN A 237 13.85 -21.76 -23.33
CA ASN A 237 13.69 -23.21 -23.48
C ASN A 237 14.36 -24.02 -22.35
N ASP A 238 15.32 -23.42 -21.63
CA ASP A 238 16.03 -23.99 -20.48
C ASP A 238 15.34 -23.70 -19.13
N ASN A 239 14.10 -23.21 -19.15
CA ASN A 239 13.32 -22.79 -17.99
C ASN A 239 13.88 -21.60 -17.18
N THR A 240 14.83 -20.84 -17.73
CA THR A 240 15.28 -19.57 -17.14
C THR A 240 14.44 -18.38 -17.60
N PHE A 241 14.38 -17.32 -16.80
CA PHE A 241 13.72 -16.08 -17.24
C PHE A 241 14.55 -15.36 -18.31
N LYS A 242 13.87 -14.88 -19.35
CA LYS A 242 14.49 -14.04 -20.39
C LYS A 242 14.96 -12.72 -19.81
N GLN A 243 16.03 -12.17 -20.40
CA GLN A 243 16.48 -10.81 -20.12
C GLN A 243 16.10 -9.88 -21.29
N SER A 244 15.64 -8.69 -20.95
CA SER A 244 15.40 -7.62 -21.92
C SER A 244 16.71 -7.06 -22.48
N PRO A 245 16.68 -6.28 -23.59
CA PRO A 245 17.85 -5.54 -24.06
C PRO A 245 18.49 -4.61 -23.01
N LEU A 246 17.71 -4.16 -22.02
CA LEU A 246 18.15 -3.33 -20.90
C LEU A 246 18.73 -4.14 -19.72
N LYS A 247 18.95 -5.46 -19.91
CA LYS A 247 19.47 -6.41 -18.91
C LYS A 247 18.57 -6.54 -17.68
N VAL A 248 17.25 -6.50 -17.88
CA VAL A 248 16.23 -6.72 -16.85
C VAL A 248 15.61 -8.09 -17.05
N GLU A 249 15.57 -8.92 -16.01
CA GLU A 249 14.87 -10.21 -16.05
C GLU A 249 13.35 -10.04 -16.13
N LEU A 250 12.72 -10.81 -17.00
CA LEU A 250 11.31 -10.66 -17.36
C LEU A 250 10.42 -11.63 -16.57
N HIS A 251 10.29 -11.35 -15.26
CA HIS A 251 9.54 -12.19 -14.30
C HIS A 251 8.01 -12.09 -14.42
N GLY A 252 7.47 -11.09 -15.10
CA GLY A 252 6.04 -10.75 -15.06
C GLY A 252 5.61 -10.19 -13.68
N CYS A 253 4.31 -10.06 -13.46
CA CYS A 253 3.75 -9.55 -12.21
C CYS A 253 4.15 -10.43 -11.01
N PRO A 254 4.89 -9.92 -10.00
CA PRO A 254 5.29 -10.71 -8.84
C PRO A 254 4.12 -11.31 -8.05
N LEU A 255 2.95 -10.68 -8.09
CA LEU A 255 1.71 -11.17 -7.48
C LEU A 255 1.00 -12.25 -8.32
N GLU A 256 1.42 -12.50 -9.57
CA GLU A 256 0.72 -13.44 -10.48
C GLU A 256 -0.72 -13.05 -10.79
N GLN A 257 -1.03 -11.76 -10.80
CA GLN A 257 -2.37 -11.28 -11.12
C GLN A 257 -2.88 -11.84 -12.44
N LYS A 258 -4.18 -12.13 -12.48
CA LYS A 258 -4.98 -12.48 -13.67
C LYS A 258 -5.20 -11.27 -14.60
N ILE A 259 -4.09 -10.72 -15.10
CA ILE A 259 -4.04 -9.48 -15.91
C ILE A 259 -4.83 -9.62 -17.20
N SER A 260 -4.77 -10.78 -17.82
CA SER A 260 -5.36 -11.02 -19.12
C SER A 260 -6.89 -11.06 -19.03
N GLU A 261 -7.39 -11.69 -17.98
CA GLU A 261 -8.79 -11.80 -17.61
C GLU A 261 -9.35 -10.45 -17.17
N MET A 262 -8.68 -9.73 -16.26
CA MET A 262 -9.15 -8.42 -15.80
C MET A 262 -9.19 -7.40 -16.95
N ASN A 263 -8.24 -7.45 -17.90
CA ASN A 263 -8.23 -6.55 -19.05
C ASN A 263 -9.36 -6.86 -20.04
N LEU A 264 -9.69 -8.15 -20.25
CA LEU A 264 -10.80 -8.55 -21.10
C LEU A 264 -12.12 -8.02 -20.54
N VAL A 265 -12.40 -8.35 -19.28
CA VAL A 265 -13.63 -7.93 -18.59
C VAL A 265 -13.72 -6.40 -18.51
N LYS A 266 -12.58 -5.71 -18.33
CA LYS A 266 -12.53 -4.25 -18.38
C LYS A 266 -12.87 -3.68 -19.76
N SER A 267 -12.39 -4.31 -20.82
CA SER A 267 -12.66 -3.89 -22.20
C SER A 267 -14.14 -4.03 -22.59
N GLU A 268 -14.91 -4.80 -21.82
CA GLU A 268 -16.34 -5.03 -22.00
C GLU A 268 -17.21 -4.18 -21.05
N GLY A 269 -16.59 -3.34 -20.22
CA GLY A 269 -17.27 -2.35 -19.38
C GLY A 269 -17.66 -2.81 -17.96
N TYR A 270 -17.29 -4.02 -17.55
CA TYR A 270 -17.65 -4.56 -16.22
C TYR A 270 -16.61 -4.21 -15.16
N SER A 271 -16.76 -3.06 -14.51
CA SER A 271 -15.72 -2.52 -13.63
C SER A 271 -15.65 -3.21 -12.27
N ILE A 272 -16.77 -3.67 -11.68
CA ILE A 272 -16.76 -4.40 -10.40
C ILE A 272 -16.23 -5.82 -10.62
N ALA A 273 -16.65 -6.48 -11.70
CA ALA A 273 -16.11 -7.78 -12.12
C ALA A 273 -14.58 -7.71 -12.31
N SER A 274 -14.11 -6.69 -13.02
CA SER A 274 -12.67 -6.48 -13.25
C SER A 274 -11.91 -6.32 -11.93
N LEU A 275 -12.46 -5.55 -10.97
CA LEU A 275 -11.86 -5.38 -9.65
C LEU A 275 -11.86 -6.70 -8.87
N ALA A 276 -12.96 -7.47 -8.91
CA ALA A 276 -13.03 -8.77 -8.25
C ALA A 276 -11.95 -9.73 -8.78
N ILE A 277 -11.64 -9.70 -10.08
CA ILE A 277 -10.55 -10.48 -10.69
C ILE A 277 -9.17 -10.00 -10.20
N VAL A 278 -8.91 -8.69 -10.19
CA VAL A 278 -7.67 -8.10 -9.63
C VAL A 278 -7.44 -8.61 -8.20
N MET A 279 -8.50 -8.60 -7.39
CA MET A 279 -8.45 -8.90 -5.96
C MET A 279 -8.32 -10.38 -5.61
N ILE A 280 -8.40 -11.29 -6.59
CA ILE A 280 -8.03 -12.71 -6.38
C ILE A 280 -6.57 -12.78 -5.92
N ASP A 281 -5.71 -12.00 -6.59
CA ASP A 281 -4.27 -12.03 -6.37
C ASP A 281 -3.74 -10.81 -5.62
N ASN A 282 -4.44 -9.68 -5.69
CA ASN A 282 -4.04 -8.41 -5.11
C ASN A 282 -5.22 -7.70 -4.39
N PRO A 283 -5.63 -8.20 -3.21
CA PRO A 283 -6.77 -7.62 -2.48
C PRO A 283 -6.51 -6.18 -2.00
N LEU A 284 -5.25 -5.74 -1.94
CA LEU A 284 -4.85 -4.38 -1.60
C LEU A 284 -4.29 -3.61 -2.82
N CYS A 285 -4.92 -3.78 -3.99
CA CYS A 285 -4.51 -3.13 -5.25
C CYS A 285 -4.47 -1.60 -5.21
N ALA A 286 -5.06 -0.97 -4.19
CA ALA A 286 -4.82 0.44 -3.89
C ALA A 286 -3.32 0.77 -3.72
N ALA A 287 -2.48 -0.18 -3.31
CA ALA A 287 -1.03 0.02 -3.18
C ALA A 287 -0.22 -0.14 -4.48
N THR A 288 -0.84 -0.60 -5.57
CA THR A 288 -0.16 -0.89 -6.84
C THR A 288 -0.74 -0.03 -7.98
N GLY A 289 -0.42 -0.37 -9.22
CA GLY A 289 -0.93 0.33 -10.39
C GLY A 289 0.00 1.43 -10.90
N HIS A 290 -0.59 2.39 -11.60
CA HIS A 290 0.10 3.41 -12.40
C HIS A 290 1.10 4.19 -11.56
N ARG A 291 2.28 4.44 -12.16
CA ARG A 291 3.43 5.12 -11.53
C ARG A 291 4.09 4.32 -10.39
N ILE A 292 3.60 3.13 -10.02
CA ILE A 292 4.19 2.33 -8.93
C ILE A 292 4.79 1.03 -9.43
N CYS A 293 4.12 0.35 -10.35
CA CYS A 293 4.47 -1.00 -10.80
C CYS A 293 4.80 -1.02 -12.29
N ASN A 294 5.85 -1.74 -12.71
CA ASN A 294 6.24 -1.87 -14.12
C ASN A 294 6.59 -3.32 -14.57
N ASP A 295 6.74 -4.28 -13.65
CA ASP A 295 7.22 -5.64 -13.97
C ASP A 295 6.35 -6.37 -15.02
N CYS A 296 5.03 -6.15 -14.98
CA CYS A 296 4.07 -6.71 -15.94
C CYS A 296 4.22 -6.12 -17.36
N MET A 297 4.55 -4.82 -17.47
CA MET A 297 4.78 -4.16 -18.76
C MET A 297 6.06 -4.66 -19.40
N ASN A 298 7.14 -4.78 -18.61
CA ASN A 298 8.43 -5.27 -19.08
C ASN A 298 8.33 -6.69 -19.69
N SER A 299 7.44 -7.52 -19.15
CA SER A 299 7.25 -8.92 -19.58
C SER A 299 6.11 -9.11 -20.57
N CYS A 300 5.47 -8.03 -21.04
CA CYS A 300 4.43 -8.11 -22.06
C CYS A 300 4.96 -8.76 -23.34
N ILE A 301 4.14 -9.53 -24.06
CA ILE A 301 4.59 -10.16 -25.31
C ILE A 301 5.07 -9.16 -26.39
N TYR A 302 4.68 -7.89 -26.25
CA TYR A 302 5.16 -6.78 -27.06
C TYR A 302 6.56 -6.32 -26.62
N GLN A 303 7.57 -7.03 -27.13
CA GLN A 303 8.99 -6.77 -26.80
C GLN A 303 9.71 -5.83 -27.78
N LYS A 304 9.07 -5.46 -28.91
CA LYS A 304 9.64 -4.59 -29.96
C LYS A 304 8.80 -3.33 -30.22
N GLN A 305 7.76 -3.13 -29.42
CA GLN A 305 6.81 -2.02 -29.50
C GLN A 305 6.29 -1.73 -28.10
N GLU A 306 5.67 -0.57 -27.91
CA GLU A 306 5.14 -0.14 -26.60
C GLU A 306 4.28 -1.27 -25.97
N PRO A 307 4.58 -1.68 -24.73
CA PRO A 307 3.79 -2.72 -24.06
C PRO A 307 2.42 -2.20 -23.65
N VAL A 308 1.49 -3.11 -23.39
CA VAL A 308 0.22 -2.75 -22.73
C VAL A 308 0.52 -2.14 -21.36
N ASN A 309 0.06 -0.92 -21.10
CA ASN A 309 0.18 -0.27 -19.80
C ASN A 309 -0.86 -0.85 -18.82
N VAL A 310 -0.56 -2.06 -18.33
CA VAL A 310 -1.37 -2.79 -17.34
C VAL A 310 -1.58 -2.00 -16.03
N PRO A 311 -0.56 -1.34 -15.45
CA PRO A 311 -0.73 -0.57 -14.21
C PRO A 311 -1.76 0.56 -14.35
N MET A 312 -1.83 1.22 -15.52
CA MET A 312 -2.87 2.20 -15.82
C MET A 312 -4.28 1.57 -15.83
N ILE A 313 -4.43 0.38 -16.40
CA ILE A 313 -5.72 -0.32 -16.43
C ILE A 313 -6.13 -0.70 -15.00
N GLU A 314 -5.20 -1.24 -14.18
CA GLU A 314 -5.45 -1.61 -12.77
C GLU A 314 -5.92 -0.40 -11.95
N THR A 315 -5.20 0.73 -11.99
CA THR A 315 -5.60 1.96 -11.29
C THR A 315 -6.96 2.44 -11.76
N ARG A 316 -7.24 2.42 -13.07
CA ARG A 316 -8.53 2.86 -13.58
C ARG A 316 -9.69 1.95 -13.18
N ILE A 317 -9.46 0.64 -13.08
CA ILE A 317 -10.46 -0.31 -12.55
C ILE A 317 -10.85 0.07 -11.12
N LEU A 318 -9.86 0.31 -10.25
CA LEU A 318 -10.11 0.72 -8.87
C LEU A 318 -10.83 2.08 -8.82
N ASP A 319 -10.35 3.08 -9.56
CA ASP A 319 -10.95 4.43 -9.58
C ASP A 319 -12.41 4.42 -10.06
N ASP A 320 -12.74 3.57 -11.04
CA ASP A 320 -14.11 3.42 -11.53
C ASP A 320 -15.03 2.91 -10.43
N VAL A 321 -14.59 1.91 -9.66
CA VAL A 321 -15.39 1.38 -8.54
C VAL A 321 -15.47 2.39 -7.40
N LEU A 322 -14.35 3.04 -7.01
CA LEU A 322 -14.35 4.06 -5.96
C LEU A 322 -15.22 5.29 -6.29
N SER A 323 -15.45 5.55 -7.58
CA SER A 323 -16.32 6.64 -8.04
C SER A 323 -17.81 6.27 -8.06
N LEU A 324 -18.18 5.00 -7.83
CA LEU A 324 -19.57 4.59 -7.65
C LEU A 324 -20.05 4.92 -6.23
N PRO A 325 -21.37 5.12 -6.03
CA PRO A 325 -21.93 5.13 -4.68
C PRO A 325 -21.59 3.82 -3.96
N TYR A 326 -21.14 3.96 -2.72
CA TYR A 326 -20.62 2.88 -1.88
C TYR A 326 -19.38 2.18 -2.46
N GLY A 327 -18.64 2.80 -3.37
CA GLY A 327 -17.46 2.24 -4.02
C GLY A 327 -16.40 1.71 -3.05
N PHE A 328 -16.13 2.47 -1.98
CA PHE A 328 -15.25 2.00 -0.89
C PHE A 328 -15.82 0.77 -0.20
N GLU A 329 -17.14 0.73 0.08
CA GLU A 329 -17.77 -0.39 0.77
C GLU A 329 -17.78 -1.65 -0.10
N ILE A 330 -17.93 -1.52 -1.42
CA ILE A 330 -17.77 -2.62 -2.40
C ILE A 330 -16.33 -3.16 -2.36
N TYR A 331 -15.34 -2.27 -2.40
CA TYR A 331 -13.93 -2.68 -2.31
C TYR A 331 -13.62 -3.35 -0.95
N SER A 332 -14.15 -2.78 0.14
CA SER A 332 -14.05 -3.31 1.50
C SER A 332 -14.67 -4.69 1.64
N LEU A 333 -15.87 -4.89 1.07
CA LEU A 333 -16.52 -6.18 0.99
C LEU A 333 -15.65 -7.19 0.24
N LEU A 334 -15.18 -6.86 -0.96
CA LEU A 334 -14.32 -7.74 -1.77
C LEU A 334 -13.02 -8.15 -1.07
N SER A 335 -12.48 -7.30 -0.20
CA SER A 335 -11.27 -7.62 0.59
C SER A 335 -11.50 -8.75 1.61
N ARG A 336 -12.74 -9.10 1.90
CA ARG A 336 -13.13 -10.14 2.87
C ARG A 336 -13.88 -11.28 2.20
N TRP A 337 -14.77 -10.95 1.27
CA TRP A 337 -15.60 -11.88 0.52
C TRP A 337 -15.43 -11.65 -0.97
N ASN A 338 -14.76 -12.59 -1.65
CA ASN A 338 -14.61 -12.60 -3.09
C ASN A 338 -14.91 -14.01 -3.60
N PRO A 339 -16.09 -14.24 -4.21
CA PRO A 339 -16.50 -15.58 -4.64
C PRO A 339 -15.64 -16.14 -5.78
N LEU A 340 -14.86 -15.30 -6.47
CA LEU A 340 -13.92 -15.70 -7.53
C LEU A 340 -12.58 -16.22 -6.97
N ASN A 341 -12.32 -16.05 -5.67
CA ASN A 341 -11.16 -16.63 -5.00
C ASN A 341 -11.53 -17.99 -4.41
N PHE A 342 -11.39 -19.06 -5.18
CA PHE A 342 -11.81 -20.41 -4.77
C PHE A 342 -10.99 -20.99 -3.60
N GLN A 343 -9.76 -20.49 -3.38
CA GLN A 343 -8.93 -20.92 -2.25
C GLN A 343 -9.40 -20.32 -0.92
N ARG A 344 -9.98 -19.12 -0.96
CA ARG A 344 -10.40 -18.37 0.22
C ARG A 344 -11.49 -17.36 -0.14
N SER A 345 -12.69 -17.85 -0.42
CA SER A 345 -13.84 -17.01 -0.79
C SER A 345 -14.38 -16.22 0.39
N LEU A 346 -14.24 -16.77 1.60
CA LEU A 346 -14.67 -16.20 2.87
C LEU A 346 -13.51 -16.15 3.86
N PRO A 347 -13.54 -15.24 4.86
CA PRO A 347 -12.59 -15.28 5.95
C PRO A 347 -12.74 -16.59 6.73
N ARG A 348 -11.62 -17.15 7.20
CA ARG A 348 -11.59 -18.34 8.06
C ARG A 348 -12.11 -18.01 9.47
N GLU A 349 -12.38 -19.06 10.24
CA GLU A 349 -12.80 -18.93 11.63
C GLU A 349 -11.67 -18.39 12.50
N ASN A 350 -12.04 -17.73 13.59
CA ASN A 350 -11.05 -17.19 14.53
C ASN A 350 -10.20 -18.34 15.09
N THR A 351 -8.90 -18.18 15.03
CA THR A 351 -7.92 -19.17 15.47
C THR A 351 -7.46 -18.97 16.91
N GLY A 352 -7.77 -17.81 17.50
CA GLY A 352 -7.25 -17.37 18.80
C GLY A 352 -5.75 -17.05 18.81
N LYS A 353 -5.07 -17.09 17.66
CA LYS A 353 -3.62 -16.87 17.55
C LYS A 353 -3.29 -15.40 17.34
N ASN A 354 -2.28 -14.90 18.04
CA ASN A 354 -1.87 -13.51 18.03
C ASN A 354 -0.56 -13.32 17.26
N VAL A 355 -0.58 -12.48 16.23
CA VAL A 355 0.61 -12.18 15.41
C VAL A 355 1.03 -10.73 15.59
N LEU A 356 2.30 -10.51 15.88
CA LEU A 356 2.92 -9.19 15.86
C LEU A 356 3.52 -8.93 14.47
N VAL A 357 3.01 -7.92 13.75
CA VAL A 357 3.59 -7.46 12.48
C VAL A 357 4.43 -6.22 12.74
N VAL A 358 5.70 -6.25 12.36
CA VAL A 358 6.66 -5.17 12.63
C VAL A 358 7.01 -4.42 11.35
N GLY A 359 6.52 -3.19 11.22
CA GLY A 359 6.64 -2.36 10.03
C GLY A 359 5.36 -2.38 9.19
N LEU A 360 4.82 -1.21 8.88
CA LEU A 360 3.55 -1.03 8.15
C LEU A 360 3.77 -0.50 6.73
N GLY A 361 4.87 -0.93 6.11
CA GLY A 361 5.08 -0.83 4.66
C GLY A 361 4.27 -1.86 3.87
N PRO A 362 4.45 -1.94 2.54
CA PRO A 362 3.66 -2.81 1.67
C PRO A 362 3.65 -4.29 2.02
N ALA A 363 4.78 -4.82 2.49
CA ALA A 363 4.82 -6.19 2.99
C ALA A 363 3.97 -6.37 4.26
N GLY A 364 4.09 -5.45 5.22
CA GLY A 364 3.44 -5.54 6.52
C GLY A 364 1.93 -5.40 6.45
N PHE A 365 1.41 -4.37 5.78
CA PHE A 365 -0.04 -4.20 5.66
C PHE A 365 -0.69 -5.29 4.81
N ASN A 366 0.02 -5.82 3.80
CA ASN A 366 -0.50 -6.91 2.97
C ASN A 366 -0.51 -8.22 3.75
N LEU A 367 0.54 -8.49 4.54
CA LEU A 367 0.58 -9.65 5.43
C LEU A 367 -0.54 -9.60 6.47
N ALA A 368 -0.74 -8.43 7.11
CA ALA A 368 -1.84 -8.24 8.06
C ALA A 368 -3.19 -8.61 7.44
N HIS A 369 -3.50 -8.09 6.25
CA HIS A 369 -4.71 -8.45 5.52
C HIS A 369 -4.86 -9.97 5.34
N HIS A 370 -3.82 -10.66 4.87
CA HIS A 370 -3.89 -12.09 4.63
C HIS A 370 -4.09 -12.88 5.93
N LEU A 371 -3.40 -12.54 7.02
CA LEU A 371 -3.52 -13.21 8.32
C LEU A 371 -4.89 -12.96 8.98
N LEU A 372 -5.44 -11.76 8.82
CA LEU A 372 -6.80 -11.43 9.30
C LEU A 372 -7.86 -12.28 8.58
N ASN A 373 -7.72 -12.47 7.26
CA ASN A 373 -8.61 -13.35 6.49
C ASN A 373 -8.39 -14.84 6.80
N ASP A 374 -7.23 -15.23 7.36
CA ASP A 374 -6.99 -16.57 7.89
C ASP A 374 -7.44 -16.75 9.35
N GLY A 375 -8.09 -15.73 9.93
CA GLY A 375 -8.71 -15.79 11.25
C GLY A 375 -7.75 -15.55 12.42
N HIS A 376 -6.57 -15.00 12.17
CA HIS A 376 -5.63 -14.63 13.23
C HIS A 376 -5.94 -13.21 13.76
N ASN A 377 -5.56 -12.95 15.02
CA ASN A 377 -5.48 -11.61 15.56
C ASN A 377 -4.15 -10.98 15.13
N VAL A 378 -4.19 -9.75 14.65
CA VAL A 378 -2.99 -9.04 14.20
C VAL A 378 -2.83 -7.73 14.96
N ILE A 379 -1.70 -7.55 15.61
CA ILE A 379 -1.28 -6.24 16.11
C ILE A 379 -0.05 -5.83 15.32
N ALA A 380 -0.13 -4.68 14.68
CA ALA A 380 0.98 -4.10 13.93
C ALA A 380 1.65 -2.98 14.72
N ILE A 381 2.97 -2.88 14.60
CA ILE A 381 3.76 -1.79 15.17
C ILE A 381 4.63 -1.14 14.10
N ASP A 382 4.88 0.16 14.23
CA ASP A 382 5.88 0.87 13.44
C ASP A 382 6.71 1.80 14.32
N GLY A 383 7.99 1.96 13.99
CA GLY A 383 8.86 2.91 14.69
C GLY A 383 8.53 4.36 14.34
N LEU A 384 7.89 4.60 13.19
CA LEU A 384 7.42 5.93 12.80
C LEU A 384 6.14 6.30 13.56
N LYS A 385 5.92 7.62 13.70
CA LYS A 385 4.63 8.15 14.11
C LYS A 385 3.55 7.67 13.14
N ILE A 386 2.46 7.10 13.67
CA ILE A 386 1.25 6.82 12.89
C ILE A 386 0.13 7.64 13.49
N GLU A 387 -0.46 8.51 12.69
CA GLU A 387 -1.56 9.38 13.10
C GLU A 387 -2.83 8.56 13.38
N PRO A 388 -3.61 8.88 14.41
CA PRO A 388 -4.93 8.28 14.62
C PRO A 388 -5.80 8.43 13.36
N LEU A 389 -6.46 7.34 12.95
CA LEU A 389 -7.44 7.40 11.87
C LEU A 389 -8.74 8.00 12.43
N ILE A 390 -9.22 9.09 11.84
CA ILE A 390 -10.55 9.61 12.13
C ILE A 390 -11.55 8.82 11.29
N ASP A 391 -12.24 7.86 11.91
CA ASP A 391 -13.32 7.10 11.31
C ASP A 391 -14.43 6.85 12.34
N ASN A 392 -15.66 7.24 12.00
CA ASN A 392 -16.84 7.04 12.85
C ASN A 392 -17.52 5.69 12.58
N PHE A 393 -16.89 4.80 11.78
CA PHE A 393 -17.45 3.50 11.36
C PHE A 393 -18.81 3.64 10.65
N GLN A 394 -19.08 4.80 10.06
CA GLN A 394 -20.25 5.03 9.22
C GLN A 394 -19.96 4.57 7.79
N LEU A 395 -21.03 4.22 7.06
CA LEU A 395 -20.93 3.84 5.66
C LEU A 395 -20.41 5.00 4.83
N ILE A 396 -19.42 4.72 3.99
CA ILE A 396 -18.88 5.69 3.05
C ILE A 396 -19.65 5.55 1.74
N LYS A 397 -20.62 6.45 1.53
CA LYS A 397 -21.35 6.52 0.26
C LYS A 397 -20.44 7.04 -0.85
N ASP A 398 -19.76 8.16 -0.64
CA ASP A 398 -18.88 8.76 -1.63
C ASP A 398 -17.47 8.88 -1.03
N PHE A 399 -16.47 8.29 -1.67
CA PHE A 399 -15.10 8.36 -1.19
C PHE A 399 -14.43 9.65 -1.69
N GLU A 400 -14.15 10.56 -0.77
CA GLU A 400 -13.49 11.82 -1.07
C GLU A 400 -11.96 11.69 -1.08
N HIS A 401 -11.34 12.17 -2.16
CA HIS A 401 -9.89 12.27 -2.26
C HIS A 401 -9.45 13.63 -1.75
N GLU A 402 -8.55 13.64 -0.76
CA GLU A 402 -7.96 14.84 -0.20
C GLU A 402 -6.84 15.34 -1.12
N LYS A 403 -6.67 16.66 -1.23
CA LYS A 403 -5.48 17.21 -1.88
C LYS A 403 -4.23 16.80 -1.11
N LEU A 404 -3.19 16.37 -1.82
CA LEU A 404 -1.96 15.87 -1.18
C LEU A 404 -1.24 16.97 -0.38
N SER A 405 -1.34 18.24 -0.79
CA SER A 405 -0.77 19.37 -0.05
C SER A 405 -1.49 19.68 1.27
N GLU A 406 -2.75 19.28 1.41
CA GLU A 406 -3.59 19.56 2.59
C GLU A 406 -3.72 18.32 3.51
N ARG A 407 -3.64 17.11 2.94
CA ARG A 407 -3.75 15.81 3.64
C ARG A 407 -2.78 15.70 4.82
N THR A 408 -3.26 15.17 5.95
CA THR A 408 -2.39 14.78 7.08
C THR A 408 -1.53 13.58 6.69
N ALA A 409 -0.22 13.67 6.88
CA ALA A 409 0.68 12.54 6.63
C ALA A 409 0.42 11.45 7.67
N GLY A 410 -0.24 10.36 7.25
CA GLY A 410 -0.74 9.34 8.16
C GLY A 410 0.37 8.52 8.83
N GLY A 411 1.59 8.53 8.28
CA GLY A 411 2.73 7.74 8.76
C GLY A 411 2.64 6.23 8.47
N PHE A 412 1.53 5.78 7.87
CA PHE A 412 1.26 4.42 7.46
C PHE A 412 1.61 4.21 5.99
N GLY A 413 2.25 3.09 5.63
CA GLY A 413 2.61 2.75 4.25
C GLY A 413 4.12 2.68 3.99
N GLY A 414 4.95 3.04 4.98
CA GLY A 414 6.40 3.04 4.83
C GLY A 414 6.85 3.93 3.67
N VAL A 415 7.72 3.39 2.79
CA VAL A 415 8.21 4.12 1.60
C VAL A 415 7.08 4.64 0.71
N ALA A 416 5.89 4.02 0.69
CA ALA A 416 4.75 4.54 -0.06
C ALA A 416 4.22 5.88 0.48
N GLU A 417 4.37 6.14 1.78
CA GLU A 417 3.95 7.40 2.42
C GLU A 417 5.04 8.45 2.33
N TYR A 418 6.28 8.09 2.66
CA TYR A 418 7.37 9.07 2.87
C TYR A 418 8.40 9.12 1.75
N GLY A 419 8.48 8.10 0.89
CA GLY A 419 9.49 8.00 -0.17
C GLY A 419 8.92 8.27 -1.55
N ILE A 420 7.77 7.68 -1.88
CA ILE A 420 7.05 7.94 -3.12
C ILE A 420 6.38 9.33 -3.03
N THR A 421 6.64 10.15 -4.03
CA THR A 421 6.34 11.59 -4.05
C THR A 421 4.93 11.88 -4.52
N SER A 422 4.58 13.15 -4.78
CA SER A 422 3.25 13.54 -5.28
C SER A 422 2.93 13.04 -6.70
N ARG A 423 3.74 12.14 -7.26
CA ARG A 423 3.44 11.41 -8.49
C ARG A 423 2.45 10.25 -8.33
N TRP A 424 2.11 9.90 -7.09
CA TRP A 424 1.15 8.84 -6.76
C TRP A 424 0.16 9.33 -5.70
N ASP A 425 -1.09 8.90 -5.81
CA ASP A 425 -2.16 9.35 -4.94
C ASP A 425 -2.11 8.66 -3.57
N LYS A 426 -1.64 9.39 -2.56
CA LYS A 426 -1.51 8.88 -1.19
C LYS A 426 -2.85 8.69 -0.47
N ASN A 427 -3.98 9.09 -1.07
CA ASN A 427 -5.30 8.75 -0.55
C ASN A 427 -5.55 7.24 -0.55
N TYR A 428 -4.89 6.48 -1.44
CA TYR A 428 -4.96 5.02 -1.43
C TYR A 428 -4.46 4.39 -0.13
N LEU A 429 -3.51 5.03 0.57
CA LEU A 429 -3.07 4.58 1.89
C LEU A 429 -4.17 4.70 2.93
N LYS A 430 -5.00 5.75 2.87
CA LYS A 430 -6.17 5.93 3.75
C LYS A 430 -7.19 4.82 3.51
N ILE A 431 -7.41 4.42 2.25
CA ILE A 431 -8.28 3.29 1.92
C ILE A 431 -7.76 2.01 2.58
N ILE A 432 -6.47 1.69 2.44
CA ILE A 432 -5.89 0.49 3.06
C ILE A 432 -6.02 0.52 4.59
N ARG A 433 -5.80 1.69 5.22
CA ARG A 433 -6.03 1.85 6.66
C ARG A 433 -7.47 1.52 7.03
N LEU A 434 -8.46 2.07 6.33
CA LEU A 434 -9.87 1.76 6.57
C LEU A 434 -10.19 0.26 6.37
N LEU A 435 -9.59 -0.39 5.37
CA LEU A 435 -9.75 -1.84 5.13
C LEU A 435 -9.25 -2.72 6.28
N LEU A 436 -8.23 -2.26 7.00
CA LEU A 436 -7.60 -2.99 8.11
C LEU A 436 -8.19 -2.58 9.47
N GLU A 437 -8.22 -1.28 9.77
CA GLU A 437 -8.63 -0.73 11.07
C GLU A 437 -10.13 -0.89 11.36
N ARG A 438 -10.97 -1.11 10.34
CA ARG A 438 -12.39 -1.47 10.55
C ARG A 438 -12.61 -2.93 10.96
N ARG A 439 -11.55 -3.72 11.18
CA ARG A 439 -11.64 -5.13 11.61
C ARG A 439 -11.34 -5.23 13.11
N GLU A 440 -12.25 -5.84 13.87
CA GLU A 440 -12.15 -5.94 15.34
C GLU A 440 -10.90 -6.70 15.83
N ASN A 441 -10.35 -7.59 15.00
CA ASN A 441 -9.15 -8.39 15.28
C ASN A 441 -7.86 -7.75 14.76
N PHE A 442 -7.86 -6.45 14.46
CA PHE A 442 -6.69 -5.67 14.06
C PHE A 442 -6.48 -4.44 14.96
N ALA A 443 -5.23 -4.14 15.29
CA ALA A 443 -4.83 -2.88 15.88
C ALA A 443 -3.44 -2.50 15.39
N LEU A 444 -3.16 -1.19 15.34
CA LEU A 444 -1.86 -0.69 14.92
C LEU A 444 -1.37 0.39 15.89
N TYR A 445 -0.05 0.42 16.13
CA TYR A 445 0.58 1.41 17.01
C TYR A 445 1.86 1.97 16.37
N GLY A 446 1.91 3.29 16.19
CA GLY A 446 3.13 4.00 15.77
C GLY A 446 4.01 4.39 16.95
N GLY A 447 5.26 4.75 16.66
CA GLY A 447 6.26 5.13 17.66
C GLY A 447 6.76 3.98 18.53
N ILE A 448 6.54 2.73 18.11
CA ILE A 448 6.96 1.53 18.84
C ILE A 448 8.12 0.88 18.09
N ARG A 449 9.32 1.01 18.64
CA ARG A 449 10.53 0.45 18.03
C ARG A 449 10.74 -1.00 18.48
N PHE A 450 10.69 -1.94 17.53
CA PHE A 450 11.11 -3.32 17.78
C PHE A 450 12.64 -3.39 17.98
N GLY A 451 13.09 -4.10 19.02
CA GLY A 451 14.47 -4.08 19.51
C GLY A 451 14.79 -2.97 20.50
N GLY A 452 13.86 -2.03 20.73
CA GLY A 452 13.98 -0.93 21.70
C GLY A 452 12.83 -0.91 22.68
N THR A 453 11.68 -0.37 22.25
CA THR A 453 10.45 -0.31 23.04
C THR A 453 9.97 -1.71 23.43
N ILE A 454 10.01 -2.65 22.49
CA ILE A 454 9.64 -4.06 22.67
C ILE A 454 10.72 -4.95 22.05
N ASN A 455 11.15 -6.00 22.75
CA ASN A 455 12.07 -7.01 22.22
C ASN A 455 11.36 -8.35 21.96
N VAL A 456 12.10 -9.33 21.43
CA VAL A 456 11.57 -10.67 21.10
C VAL A 456 10.96 -11.37 22.31
N ASP A 457 11.67 -11.37 23.44
CA ASP A 457 11.22 -12.05 24.65
C ASP A 457 9.95 -11.37 25.23
N ASP A 458 9.89 -10.04 25.23
CA ASP A 458 8.70 -9.28 25.62
C ASP A 458 7.48 -9.63 24.76
N ALA A 459 7.64 -9.69 23.44
CA ALA A 459 6.53 -10.02 22.54
C ALA A 459 5.95 -11.40 22.85
N PHE A 460 6.81 -12.42 22.96
CA PHE A 460 6.32 -13.76 23.32
C PHE A 460 5.71 -13.80 24.73
N ASN A 461 6.26 -13.08 25.71
CA ASN A 461 5.71 -13.01 27.07
C ASN A 461 4.38 -12.25 27.14
N LEU A 462 4.12 -11.33 26.21
CA LEU A 462 2.86 -10.60 26.13
C LEU A 462 1.71 -11.46 25.58
N GLY A 463 2.03 -12.56 24.88
CA GLY A 463 1.06 -13.51 24.34
C GLY A 463 1.02 -13.57 22.82
N PHE A 464 2.03 -13.06 22.12
CA PHE A 464 2.17 -13.25 20.68
C PHE A 464 2.68 -14.67 20.38
N ASP A 465 2.08 -15.34 19.39
CA ASP A 465 2.49 -16.66 18.92
C ASP A 465 3.55 -16.57 17.80
N HIS A 466 3.54 -15.47 17.05
CA HIS A 466 4.44 -15.24 15.92
C HIS A 466 4.82 -13.77 15.78
N ILE A 467 6.04 -13.52 15.30
CA ILE A 467 6.53 -12.17 14.96
C ILE A 467 6.89 -12.15 13.47
N ALA A 468 6.35 -11.20 12.73
CA ALA A 468 6.65 -11.02 11.31
C ALA A 468 7.37 -9.69 11.07
N LEU A 469 8.60 -9.75 10.57
CA LEU A 469 9.44 -8.58 10.31
C LEU A 469 9.23 -8.05 8.90
N ALA A 470 8.78 -6.80 8.78
CA ALA A 470 8.56 -6.06 7.55
C ALA A 470 9.23 -4.67 7.62
N LEU A 471 10.49 -4.64 8.08
CA LEU A 471 11.24 -3.43 8.44
C LEU A 471 11.77 -2.60 7.25
N GLY A 472 11.61 -3.11 6.02
CA GLY A 472 12.04 -2.42 4.80
C GLY A 472 13.55 -2.25 4.64
N SER A 473 13.96 -1.34 3.76
CA SER A 473 15.35 -0.98 3.44
C SER A 473 15.70 0.43 3.91
N GLY A 474 15.61 0.68 5.22
CA GLY A 474 15.76 2.02 5.80
C GLY A 474 17.20 2.51 5.99
N LYS A 475 18.23 1.72 5.70
CA LYS A 475 19.64 2.09 5.98
C LYS A 475 20.28 2.75 4.75
N PRO A 476 20.57 4.06 4.75
CA PRO A 476 21.15 4.72 3.59
C PRO A 476 22.62 4.32 3.38
N ARG A 477 23.02 4.22 2.10
CA ARG A 477 24.42 3.96 1.74
C ARG A 477 25.24 5.25 1.76
N MET A 478 26.14 5.36 2.72
CA MET A 478 27.10 6.47 2.79
C MET A 478 28.20 6.32 1.74
N ILE A 479 28.45 7.38 0.97
CA ILE A 479 29.62 7.49 0.09
C ILE A 479 30.83 8.02 0.89
N LYS A 480 32.02 7.56 0.54
CA LYS A 480 33.26 7.95 1.23
C LYS A 480 33.91 9.15 0.54
N ILE A 481 33.41 10.35 0.83
CA ILE A 481 33.99 11.62 0.34
C ILE A 481 34.31 12.55 1.50
N LYS A 482 35.24 13.48 1.29
CA LYS A 482 35.59 14.49 2.31
C LYS A 482 34.39 15.42 2.55
N ASN A 483 34.15 15.74 3.83
CA ASN A 483 33.07 16.62 4.30
C ASN A 483 31.64 16.14 3.99
N ILE A 484 31.41 14.82 3.93
CA ILE A 484 30.07 14.22 3.73
C ILE A 484 29.04 14.59 4.83
N LEU A 485 29.50 15.02 6.00
CA LEU A 485 28.67 15.46 7.13
C LEU A 485 28.60 17.00 7.25
N ALA A 486 29.07 17.75 6.25
CA ALA A 486 28.99 19.21 6.25
C ALA A 486 27.54 19.71 6.26
N ARG A 487 27.31 20.91 6.78
CA ARG A 487 25.98 21.53 6.75
C ARG A 487 25.56 21.73 5.29
N GLY A 488 24.28 21.47 4.99
CA GLY A 488 23.78 21.44 3.61
C GLY A 488 23.88 20.08 2.91
N VAL A 489 24.61 19.10 3.48
CA VAL A 489 24.63 17.72 2.97
C VAL A 489 23.64 16.86 3.75
N ARG A 490 22.77 16.12 3.05
CA ARG A 490 21.80 15.18 3.67
C ARG A 490 21.67 13.90 2.86
N MET A 491 21.29 12.79 3.50
CA MET A 491 20.83 11.61 2.77
C MET A 491 19.47 11.92 2.15
N ALA A 492 19.25 11.42 0.93
CA ALA A 492 18.00 11.61 0.21
C ALA A 492 16.79 10.99 0.93
N SER A 493 16.98 9.81 1.54
CA SER A 493 15.95 9.17 2.38
C SER A 493 15.52 10.08 3.53
N ASP A 494 16.49 10.69 4.21
CA ASP A 494 16.22 11.53 5.40
C ASP A 494 15.52 12.82 4.99
N PHE A 495 15.89 13.40 3.84
CA PHE A 495 15.21 14.56 3.26
C PHE A 495 13.74 14.25 2.95
N LEU A 496 13.47 13.20 2.17
CA LEU A 496 12.10 12.81 1.78
C LEU A 496 11.25 12.47 3.01
N MET A 497 11.80 11.69 3.94
CA MET A 497 11.13 11.35 5.20
C MET A 497 10.79 12.58 6.03
N SER A 498 11.74 13.49 6.20
CA SER A 498 11.52 14.71 6.98
C SER A 498 10.51 15.61 6.31
N LEU A 499 10.65 15.85 5.00
CA LEU A 499 9.75 16.69 4.21
C LEU A 499 8.28 16.24 4.34
N GLN A 500 8.05 14.95 4.20
CA GLN A 500 6.71 14.35 4.17
C GLN A 500 6.13 14.16 5.59
N LEU A 501 6.87 13.55 6.53
CA LEU A 501 6.32 13.14 7.84
C LEU A 501 6.27 14.25 8.88
N THR A 502 7.05 15.33 8.71
CA THR A 502 6.94 16.52 9.58
C THR A 502 5.90 17.52 9.08
N GLY A 503 5.42 17.34 7.84
CA GLY A 503 4.58 18.31 7.15
C GLY A 503 5.32 19.58 6.75
N ALA A 504 6.65 19.59 6.66
CA ALA A 504 7.43 20.78 6.27
C ALA A 504 7.00 21.35 4.90
N LEU A 505 6.54 20.47 4.00
CA LEU A 505 5.97 20.83 2.69
C LEU A 505 4.68 21.66 2.77
N LYS A 506 4.01 21.67 3.93
CA LYS A 506 2.76 22.40 4.13
C LYS A 506 3.05 23.84 4.51
N PHE A 507 2.26 24.75 3.96
CA PHE A 507 2.37 26.17 4.24
C PHE A 507 1.96 26.51 5.68
N ASP A 508 0.96 25.79 6.22
CA ASP A 508 0.45 25.96 7.57
C ASP A 508 1.25 25.21 8.66
N SER A 509 2.29 24.45 8.30
CA SER A 509 3.11 23.73 9.28
C SER A 509 4.22 24.59 9.87
N ILE A 510 4.44 24.50 11.19
CA ILE A 510 5.61 25.13 11.83
C ILE A 510 6.94 24.53 11.38
N ALA A 511 6.95 23.26 10.99
CA ALA A 511 8.17 22.52 10.64
C ALA A 511 8.85 23.15 9.42
N ASN A 512 10.18 23.20 9.44
CA ASN A 512 10.96 23.74 8.34
C ASN A 512 12.21 22.92 8.10
N LEU A 513 12.52 22.65 6.84
CA LEU A 513 13.65 21.83 6.44
C LEU A 513 14.60 22.68 5.61
N GLN A 514 15.54 23.39 6.22
CA GLN A 514 16.38 24.34 5.47
C GLN A 514 17.06 23.70 4.24
N VAL A 515 16.64 24.18 3.06
CA VAL A 515 17.22 23.95 1.74
C VAL A 515 17.63 25.30 1.16
N ARG A 516 18.76 25.31 0.45
CA ARG A 516 19.33 26.48 -0.22
C ARG A 516 19.74 26.13 -1.65
N MET A 517 19.54 27.07 -2.58
CA MET A 517 19.92 26.94 -3.99
C MET A 517 21.39 27.34 -4.20
N PRO A 518 22.10 26.78 -5.21
CA PRO A 518 21.70 25.68 -6.09
C PRO A 518 21.71 24.32 -5.38
N ILE A 519 20.99 23.33 -5.94
CA ILE A 519 20.83 21.99 -5.34
C ILE A 519 21.46 20.92 -6.24
N ILE A 520 22.19 19.99 -5.63
CA ILE A 520 22.74 18.80 -6.30
C ILE A 520 22.21 17.53 -5.65
N VAL A 521 21.79 16.56 -6.47
CA VAL A 521 21.42 15.21 -6.02
C VAL A 521 22.39 14.20 -6.61
N ILE A 522 23.10 13.46 -5.78
CA ILE A 522 24.06 12.43 -6.19
C ILE A 522 23.36 11.08 -6.29
N GLY A 523 23.26 10.53 -7.52
CA GLY A 523 22.63 9.24 -7.79
C GLY A 523 21.73 9.28 -9.02
N ALA A 524 21.18 8.13 -9.41
CA ALA A 524 20.25 8.03 -10.55
C ALA A 524 19.24 6.86 -10.40
N GLY A 525 18.86 6.55 -9.16
CA GLY A 525 17.70 5.70 -8.89
C GLY A 525 16.43 6.54 -8.75
N LEU A 526 15.27 5.89 -8.55
CA LEU A 526 14.01 6.61 -8.32
C LEU A 526 14.09 7.56 -7.12
N THR A 527 14.77 7.18 -6.03
CA THR A 527 15.01 8.08 -4.88
C THR A 527 15.73 9.38 -5.27
N ALA A 528 16.64 9.34 -6.24
CA ALA A 528 17.34 10.53 -6.72
C ALA A 528 16.39 11.44 -7.52
N ILE A 529 15.59 10.84 -8.39
CA ILE A 529 14.57 11.54 -9.19
C ILE A 529 13.52 12.20 -8.28
N ASP A 530 12.96 11.42 -7.35
CA ASP A 530 11.98 11.86 -6.35
C ASP A 530 12.55 12.99 -5.46
N THR A 531 13.81 12.88 -5.02
CA THR A 531 14.47 13.94 -4.23
C THR A 531 14.64 15.22 -5.04
N ALA A 532 15.02 15.12 -6.32
CA ALA A 532 15.25 16.28 -7.16
C ALA A 532 13.97 17.07 -7.44
N THR A 533 12.88 16.38 -7.80
CA THR A 533 11.58 17.02 -8.07
C THR A 533 10.97 17.62 -6.82
N GLU A 534 11.03 16.93 -5.68
CA GLU A 534 10.52 17.44 -4.41
C GLU A 534 11.33 18.62 -3.88
N ALA A 535 12.67 18.60 -4.01
CA ALA A 535 13.52 19.72 -3.59
C ALA A 535 13.25 20.98 -4.43
N LEU A 536 13.05 20.83 -5.74
CA LEU A 536 12.66 21.92 -6.63
C LEU A 536 11.29 22.52 -6.23
N ALA A 537 10.31 21.66 -5.94
CA ALA A 537 8.97 22.10 -5.53
C ALA A 537 8.93 22.69 -4.11
N TYR A 538 9.79 22.22 -3.20
CA TYR A 538 9.83 22.65 -1.81
C TYR A 538 10.41 24.05 -1.62
N TYR A 539 11.45 24.39 -2.37
CA TYR A 539 12.20 25.63 -2.15
C TYR A 539 11.32 26.89 -2.20
N PRO A 540 10.41 27.08 -3.19
CA PRO A 540 9.44 28.19 -3.18
C PRO A 540 8.59 28.25 -1.90
N ILE A 541 8.03 27.11 -1.48
CA ILE A 541 7.19 27.02 -0.28
C ILE A 541 7.97 27.43 0.97
N GLN A 542 9.24 27.02 1.08
CA GLN A 542 10.10 27.39 2.20
C GLN A 542 10.32 28.90 2.28
N VAL A 543 10.69 29.54 1.17
CA VAL A 543 11.04 30.98 1.16
C VAL A 543 9.80 31.85 1.38
N GLU A 544 8.67 31.51 0.75
CA GLU A 544 7.41 32.23 0.93
C GLU A 544 6.89 32.10 2.36
N LYS A 545 6.97 30.89 2.94
CA LYS A 545 6.62 30.64 4.34
C LYS A 545 7.52 31.42 5.30
N PHE A 546 8.80 31.54 5.00
CA PHE A 546 9.75 32.33 5.79
C PHE A 546 9.41 33.82 5.74
N LEU A 547 9.24 34.38 4.53
CA LEU A 547 8.92 35.79 4.32
C LEU A 547 7.64 36.19 5.04
N LEU A 548 6.55 35.42 4.86
CA LEU A 548 5.28 35.71 5.52
C LEU A 548 5.42 35.79 7.05
N ARG A 549 6.17 34.86 7.66
CA ARG A 549 6.38 34.85 9.10
C ARG A 549 7.28 35.99 9.56
N TYR A 550 8.29 36.31 8.78
CA TYR A 550 9.18 37.44 9.03
C TYR A 550 8.40 38.76 9.04
N GLU A 551 7.61 39.03 8.00
CA GLU A 551 6.76 40.22 7.88
C GLU A 551 5.79 40.35 9.06
N ILE A 552 5.09 39.27 9.42
CA ILE A 552 4.19 39.26 10.60
C ILE A 552 4.92 39.62 11.90
N LEU A 553 6.17 39.15 12.07
CA LEU A 553 6.96 39.43 13.27
C LEU A 553 7.49 40.86 13.27
N VAL A 554 7.97 41.36 12.14
CA VAL A 554 8.46 42.74 11.96
C VAL A 554 7.33 43.74 12.17
N ASP A 555 6.16 43.51 11.57
CA ASP A 555 4.97 44.35 11.76
C ASP A 555 4.56 44.46 13.23
N LYS A 556 4.79 43.38 14.00
CA LYS A 556 4.38 43.31 15.41
C LYS A 556 5.43 43.85 16.38
N TYR A 557 6.72 43.60 16.15
CA TYR A 557 7.78 43.86 17.13
C TYR A 557 8.88 44.80 16.63
N GLY A 558 8.90 45.12 15.33
CA GLY A 558 9.98 45.87 14.68
C GLY A 558 11.14 44.98 14.25
N GLU A 559 11.82 45.37 13.16
CA GLU A 559 12.95 44.67 12.55
C GLU A 559 14.10 44.48 13.55
N ASP A 560 14.55 45.55 14.21
CA ASP A 560 15.62 45.51 15.20
C ASP A 560 15.35 44.47 16.30
N TYR A 561 14.10 44.30 16.73
CA TYR A 561 13.76 43.32 17.76
C TYR A 561 13.82 41.87 17.25
N VAL A 562 13.37 41.64 16.01
CA VAL A 562 13.31 40.31 15.39
C VAL A 562 14.71 39.82 15.07
N GLU A 563 15.59 40.71 14.61
CA GLU A 563 16.93 40.35 14.14
C GLU A 563 18.03 40.41 15.21
N LYS A 564 17.79 41.03 16.39
CA LYS A 564 18.83 41.31 17.41
C LYS A 564 19.69 40.12 17.83
N ASP A 565 19.15 38.90 17.79
CA ASP A 565 19.80 37.67 18.27
C ASP A 565 20.38 36.84 17.12
N TRP A 566 20.28 37.31 15.87
CA TRP A 566 20.79 36.59 14.71
C TRP A 566 22.31 36.72 14.59
N THR A 567 22.94 35.60 14.28
CA THR A 567 24.35 35.56 13.88
C THR A 567 24.54 36.14 12.47
N GLU A 568 25.79 36.50 12.12
CA GLU A 568 26.12 36.96 10.76
C GLU A 568 25.72 35.94 9.68
N GLU A 569 25.78 34.64 9.99
CA GLU A 569 25.31 33.59 9.10
C GLU A 569 23.78 33.62 8.93
N GLU A 570 23.04 33.73 10.03
CA GLU A 570 21.57 33.75 10.02
C GLU A 570 21.04 34.96 9.27
N HIS A 571 21.61 36.16 9.45
CA HIS A 571 21.27 37.33 8.64
C HIS A 571 21.50 37.07 7.15
N LYS A 572 22.64 36.46 6.78
CA LYS A 572 22.95 36.17 5.38
C LYS A 572 21.94 35.18 4.77
N ILE A 573 21.55 34.15 5.51
CA ILE A 573 20.57 33.17 5.07
C ILE A 573 19.18 33.81 4.99
N ALA A 574 18.75 34.55 6.01
CA ALA A 574 17.46 35.24 6.05
C ALA A 574 17.30 36.19 4.86
N ASN A 575 18.31 37.03 4.58
CA ASN A 575 18.34 37.93 3.44
C ASN A 575 18.25 37.20 2.09
N GLU A 576 18.93 36.05 1.95
CA GLU A 576 18.81 35.19 0.77
C GLU A 576 17.36 34.69 0.59
N LEU A 577 16.73 34.16 1.65
CA LEU A 577 15.36 33.65 1.59
C LEU A 577 14.35 34.76 1.30
N ILE A 578 14.47 35.91 1.97
CA ILE A 578 13.61 37.10 1.76
C ILE A 578 13.72 37.57 0.31
N SER A 579 14.96 37.76 -0.20
CA SER A 579 15.19 38.21 -1.56
C SER A 579 14.58 37.25 -2.59
N HIS A 580 14.74 35.95 -2.39
CA HIS A 580 14.16 34.97 -3.31
C HIS A 580 12.63 34.90 -3.23
N ALA A 581 12.04 35.06 -2.05
CA ALA A 581 10.59 35.15 -1.88
C ALA A 581 10.00 36.40 -2.58
N GLN A 582 10.68 37.55 -2.47
CA GLN A 582 10.28 38.78 -3.18
C GLN A 582 10.33 38.62 -4.70
N LEU A 583 11.32 37.88 -5.23
CA LEU A 583 11.36 37.54 -6.66
C LEU A 583 10.15 36.70 -7.09
N ILE A 584 9.70 35.77 -6.23
CA ILE A 584 8.51 34.95 -6.50
C ILE A 584 7.25 35.81 -6.49
N GLN A 585 7.08 36.69 -5.50
CA GLN A 585 5.96 37.63 -5.42
C GLN A 585 5.90 38.54 -6.67
N ALA A 586 7.03 39.13 -7.06
CA ALA A 586 7.12 39.97 -8.26
C ALA A 586 6.72 39.21 -9.54
N GLU A 587 7.12 37.95 -9.65
CA GLU A 587 6.75 37.08 -10.76
C GLU A 587 5.26 36.68 -10.74
N GLN A 588 4.69 36.43 -9.56
CA GLN A 588 3.25 36.18 -9.39
C GLN A 588 2.42 37.41 -9.82
N GLU A 589 2.82 38.61 -9.41
CA GLU A 589 2.18 39.86 -9.81
C GLU A 589 2.27 40.11 -11.32
N LEU A 590 3.45 39.90 -11.90
CA LEU A 590 3.68 40.04 -13.33
C LEU A 590 2.86 39.03 -14.14
N ALA A 591 2.85 37.76 -13.74
CA ALA A 591 2.06 36.71 -14.38
C ALA A 591 0.57 37.03 -14.38
N LYS A 592 0.05 37.55 -13.25
CA LYS A 592 -1.33 38.01 -13.13
C LYS A 592 -1.63 39.20 -14.04
N LYS A 593 -0.73 40.19 -14.11
CA LYS A 593 -0.85 41.37 -14.98
C LYS A 593 -0.85 40.99 -16.47
N GLU A 594 -0.06 39.99 -16.85
CA GLU A 594 0.07 39.50 -18.22
C GLU A 594 -0.90 38.36 -18.58
N ASN A 595 -1.72 37.90 -17.63
CA ASN A 595 -2.63 36.76 -17.77
C ASN A 595 -1.92 35.50 -18.33
N ARG A 596 -0.78 35.16 -17.74
CA ARG A 596 0.01 33.97 -18.09
C ARG A 596 0.27 33.09 -16.86
N GLU A 597 0.73 31.87 -17.09
CA GLU A 597 1.23 31.02 -16.01
C GLU A 597 2.47 31.64 -15.34
N ILE A 598 2.62 31.38 -14.04
CA ILE A 598 3.79 31.77 -13.24
C ILE A 598 5.01 30.99 -13.74
N LYS A 599 6.08 31.71 -14.11
CA LYS A 599 7.36 31.16 -14.58
C LYS A 599 8.27 30.79 -13.40
N ILE A 600 7.73 30.02 -12.46
CA ILE A 600 8.44 29.63 -11.24
C ILE A 600 9.67 28.78 -11.55
N LEU A 601 9.59 27.91 -12.57
CA LEU A 601 10.71 27.06 -12.96
C LEU A 601 11.89 27.89 -13.47
N GLU A 602 11.62 28.86 -14.33
CA GLU A 602 12.63 29.74 -14.90
C GLU A 602 13.33 30.56 -13.81
N LEU A 603 12.57 31.00 -12.81
CA LEU A 603 13.12 31.64 -11.60
C LEU A 603 13.98 30.66 -10.80
N MET A 604 13.53 29.43 -10.55
CA MET A 604 14.35 28.43 -9.84
C MET A 604 15.64 28.10 -10.59
N GLN A 605 15.60 28.06 -11.93
CA GLN A 605 16.76 27.83 -12.77
C GLN A 605 17.74 29.03 -12.75
N SER A 606 17.24 30.27 -12.66
CA SER A 606 18.11 31.45 -12.52
C SER A 606 18.85 31.49 -11.18
N LEU A 607 18.28 30.85 -10.15
CA LEU A 607 18.93 30.60 -8.85
C LEU A 607 19.88 29.39 -8.86
N GLY A 608 20.12 28.79 -10.03
CA GLY A 608 21.05 27.66 -10.26
C GLY A 608 20.38 26.30 -10.44
N GLY A 609 19.08 26.20 -10.14
CA GLY A 609 18.25 25.01 -10.35
C GLY A 609 18.68 23.77 -9.56
N VAL A 610 18.13 22.63 -9.98
CA VAL A 610 18.40 21.31 -9.39
C VAL A 610 19.07 20.41 -10.44
N LYS A 611 20.19 19.80 -10.06
CA LYS A 611 20.97 18.91 -10.92
C LYS A 611 21.10 17.51 -10.30
N VAL A 612 20.65 16.49 -11.01
CA VAL A 612 20.92 15.08 -10.71
C VAL A 612 22.25 14.71 -11.34
N VAL A 613 23.21 14.25 -10.54
CA VAL A 613 24.57 13.93 -10.97
C VAL A 613 24.80 12.43 -10.84
N TYR A 614 25.22 11.80 -11.94
CA TYR A 614 25.47 10.38 -12.02
C TYR A 614 26.85 10.07 -12.60
N ARG A 615 27.50 9.06 -12.01
CA ARG A 615 28.85 8.62 -12.37
C ARG A 615 28.97 7.91 -13.73
N LYS A 616 27.84 7.58 -14.38
CA LYS A 616 27.76 6.93 -15.70
C LYS A 616 26.79 7.71 -16.60
N GLU A 617 26.47 7.15 -17.76
CA GLU A 617 25.44 7.68 -18.66
C GLU A 617 24.03 7.41 -18.12
N LEU A 618 23.06 8.24 -18.53
CA LEU A 618 21.66 8.15 -18.14
C LEU A 618 21.08 6.77 -18.48
N LYS A 619 21.47 6.20 -19.62
CA LYS A 619 21.01 4.87 -20.05
C LYS A 619 21.42 3.74 -19.10
N ASP A 620 22.51 3.92 -18.36
CA ASP A 620 22.98 2.95 -17.35
C ASP A 620 22.27 3.13 -16.01
N SER A 621 21.49 4.20 -15.84
CA SER A 621 20.80 4.48 -14.58
C SER A 621 19.70 3.45 -14.29
N PRO A 622 19.51 3.04 -13.03
CA PRO A 622 18.38 2.19 -12.67
C PRO A 622 17.02 2.83 -12.99
N SER A 623 16.86 4.14 -12.82
CA SER A 623 15.61 4.83 -13.16
C SER A 623 15.31 4.74 -14.65
N TYR A 624 16.29 4.92 -15.54
CA TYR A 624 16.07 4.77 -16.98
C TYR A 624 15.71 3.33 -17.38
N ARG A 625 16.46 2.33 -16.88
CA ARG A 625 16.25 0.92 -17.28
C ARG A 625 14.96 0.31 -16.74
N LEU A 626 14.49 0.76 -15.59
CA LEU A 626 13.31 0.20 -14.91
C LEU A 626 12.06 1.08 -15.03
N ASN A 627 12.24 2.39 -15.23
CA ASN A 627 11.15 3.36 -15.21
C ASN A 627 11.51 4.69 -15.93
N SER A 628 11.84 4.61 -17.23
CA SER A 628 12.25 5.78 -18.03
C SER A 628 11.20 6.91 -18.04
N GLU A 629 9.91 6.58 -17.88
CA GLU A 629 8.83 7.55 -17.75
C GLU A 629 9.05 8.53 -16.58
N GLU A 630 9.60 8.08 -15.45
CA GLU A 630 9.86 8.98 -14.31
C GLU A 630 11.03 9.93 -14.57
N VAL A 631 12.03 9.49 -15.34
CA VAL A 631 13.12 10.36 -15.79
C VAL A 631 12.57 11.43 -16.74
N GLU A 632 11.75 11.03 -17.71
CA GLU A 632 11.10 11.95 -18.65
C GLU A 632 10.27 13.01 -17.94
N ASN A 633 9.46 12.60 -16.96
CA ASN A 633 8.68 13.54 -16.18
C ASN A 633 9.57 14.50 -15.39
N ALA A 634 10.64 14.03 -14.74
CA ALA A 634 11.55 14.91 -14.01
C ALA A 634 12.30 15.91 -14.91
N LEU A 635 12.77 15.48 -16.09
CA LEU A 635 13.36 16.41 -17.07
C LEU A 635 12.34 17.43 -17.55
N SER A 636 11.07 17.03 -17.73
CA SER A 636 10.00 17.95 -18.11
C SER A 636 9.62 18.93 -16.99
N GLU A 637 9.77 18.54 -15.72
CA GLU A 637 9.66 19.45 -14.57
C GLU A 637 10.85 20.41 -14.44
N GLY A 638 11.86 20.27 -15.32
CA GLY A 638 13.00 21.18 -15.42
C GLY A 638 14.21 20.79 -14.58
N ILE A 639 14.25 19.54 -14.10
CA ILE A 639 15.45 18.95 -13.50
C ILE A 639 16.51 18.74 -14.58
N TYR A 640 17.75 19.08 -14.25
CA TYR A 640 18.90 18.79 -15.11
C TYR A 640 19.53 17.45 -14.74
N PHE A 641 19.96 16.67 -15.72
CA PHE A 641 20.73 15.45 -15.50
C PHE A 641 22.17 15.64 -16.00
N VAL A 642 23.14 15.22 -15.20
CA VAL A 642 24.57 15.31 -15.49
C VAL A 642 25.18 13.92 -15.47
N GLU A 643 25.81 13.54 -16.57
CA GLU A 643 26.42 12.22 -16.75
C GLU A 643 27.92 12.24 -16.43
N ASN A 644 28.46 11.05 -16.16
CA ASN A 644 29.90 10.78 -16.05
C ASN A 644 30.64 11.61 -14.98
N LEU A 645 29.97 12.07 -13.93
CA LEU A 645 30.59 12.81 -12.83
C LEU A 645 30.44 12.06 -11.50
N GLU A 646 31.53 11.90 -10.77
CA GLU A 646 31.57 11.24 -9.46
C GLU A 646 32.08 12.20 -8.37
N PRO A 647 31.44 12.29 -7.19
CA PRO A 647 31.86 13.23 -6.15
C PRO A 647 33.16 12.83 -5.46
N VAL A 648 33.98 13.85 -5.13
CA VAL A 648 35.28 13.71 -4.48
C VAL A 648 35.31 14.43 -3.12
N GLU A 649 34.83 15.66 -3.06
CA GLU A 649 34.90 16.52 -1.88
C GLU A 649 33.75 17.52 -1.88
N VAL A 650 33.13 17.72 -0.71
CA VAL A 650 32.28 18.89 -0.46
C VAL A 650 33.15 20.04 0.04
N VAL A 651 33.15 21.14 -0.70
CA VAL A 651 33.84 22.37 -0.32
C VAL A 651 32.89 23.20 0.54
N THR A 652 33.37 23.62 1.70
CA THR A 652 32.57 24.37 2.67
C THR A 652 33.00 25.83 2.75
N ASP A 653 32.06 26.70 3.08
CA ASP A 653 32.34 28.09 3.42
C ASP A 653 32.89 28.24 4.86
N LYS A 654 33.06 29.49 5.31
CA LYS A 654 33.57 29.83 6.65
C LYS A 654 32.70 29.30 7.81
N TYR A 655 31.45 28.91 7.54
CA TYR A 655 30.50 28.38 8.53
C TYR A 655 30.34 26.86 8.45
N ASN A 656 31.23 26.17 7.74
CA ASN A 656 31.19 24.73 7.45
C ASN A 656 29.93 24.30 6.67
N HIS A 657 29.29 25.22 5.95
CA HIS A 657 28.16 24.93 5.07
C HIS A 657 28.67 24.68 3.65
N ALA A 658 28.09 23.68 2.97
CA ALA A 658 28.34 23.41 1.57
C ALA A 658 28.27 24.70 0.72
N GLU A 659 29.32 24.93 -0.04
CA GLU A 659 29.44 26.02 -1.01
C GLU A 659 29.49 25.48 -2.44
N SER A 660 30.24 24.39 -2.62
CA SER A 660 30.36 23.68 -3.87
C SER A 660 30.72 22.21 -3.66
N ILE A 661 30.64 21.42 -4.71
CA ILE A 661 31.12 20.05 -4.75
C ILE A 661 32.15 19.88 -5.87
N LYS A 662 33.25 19.22 -5.55
CA LYS A 662 34.24 18.76 -6.53
C LYS A 662 33.82 17.39 -7.04
N LEU A 663 33.76 17.28 -8.36
CA LEU A 663 33.37 16.08 -9.08
C LEU A 663 34.50 15.73 -10.05
N ILE A 664 34.86 14.45 -10.13
CA ILE A 664 35.77 13.96 -11.16
C ILE A 664 34.96 13.49 -12.36
N ASP A 665 35.37 13.92 -13.55
CA ASP A 665 34.87 13.38 -14.81
C ASP A 665 35.43 11.98 -15.01
N THR A 666 34.55 10.98 -15.04
CA THR A 666 34.95 9.57 -15.13
C THR A 666 35.52 9.19 -16.49
N LYS A 667 35.39 10.07 -17.51
CA LYS A 667 35.97 9.88 -18.84
C LYS A 667 37.31 10.60 -18.99
N SER A 668 37.39 11.87 -18.57
CA SER A 668 38.62 12.68 -18.76
C SER A 668 39.57 12.69 -17.55
N GLY A 669 39.09 12.36 -16.34
CA GLY A 669 39.82 12.52 -15.09
C GLY A 669 39.89 13.97 -14.59
N GLU A 670 39.27 14.93 -15.30
CA GLU A 670 39.25 16.34 -14.94
C GLU A 670 38.37 16.58 -13.70
N ILE A 671 38.82 17.45 -12.79
CA ILE A 671 38.03 17.88 -11.64
C ILE A 671 37.19 19.09 -12.02
N LYS A 672 35.87 18.93 -11.97
CA LYS A 672 34.89 20.01 -12.15
C LYS A 672 34.35 20.44 -10.79
N CYS A 673 34.16 21.74 -10.61
CA CYS A 673 33.64 22.32 -9.37
C CYS A 673 32.27 22.94 -9.65
N MET A 674 31.23 22.45 -8.97
CA MET A 674 29.86 22.92 -9.16
C MET A 674 29.33 23.57 -7.88
N LYS A 675 28.76 24.77 -7.98
CA LYS A 675 28.11 25.44 -6.84
C LYS A 675 26.94 24.62 -6.33
N ALA A 676 26.87 24.42 -5.02
CA ALA A 676 25.78 23.73 -4.37
C ALA A 676 25.73 24.13 -2.90
N ARG A 677 24.60 24.69 -2.48
CA ARG A 677 24.33 24.96 -1.05
C ARG A 677 23.59 23.81 -0.39
N SER A 678 22.85 23.02 -1.18
CA SER A 678 22.25 21.76 -0.71
C SER A 678 22.72 20.59 -1.58
N ILE A 679 23.15 19.51 -0.93
CA ILE A 679 23.63 18.29 -1.57
C ILE A 679 22.87 17.09 -0.97
N PHE A 680 22.15 16.36 -1.80
CA PHE A 680 21.42 15.16 -1.38
C PHE A 680 22.09 13.89 -1.91
N ILE A 681 22.34 12.92 -1.02
CA ILE A 681 23.00 11.66 -1.38
C ILE A 681 21.95 10.55 -1.55
N ALA A 682 21.78 10.08 -2.78
CA ALA A 682 20.84 9.04 -3.20
C ALA A 682 21.59 7.81 -3.78
N ALA A 683 22.57 7.29 -3.04
CA ALA A 683 23.42 6.17 -3.46
C ALA A 683 22.80 4.77 -3.24
N GLY A 684 21.50 4.71 -2.91
CA GLY A 684 20.76 3.49 -2.60
C GLY A 684 20.65 3.20 -1.10
N THR A 685 19.87 2.17 -0.76
CA THR A 685 19.64 1.72 0.61
C THR A 685 20.00 0.24 0.78
N GLU A 686 20.21 -0.17 2.02
CA GLU A 686 20.43 -1.56 2.44
C GLU A 686 19.22 -2.05 3.25
N PRO A 687 18.94 -3.37 3.26
CA PRO A 687 17.96 -3.97 4.16
C PRO A 687 18.18 -3.56 5.62
N ASN A 688 17.11 -3.27 6.36
CA ASN A 688 17.21 -2.90 7.76
C ASN A 688 17.45 -4.12 8.66
N THR A 689 18.71 -4.55 8.74
CA THR A 689 19.17 -5.70 9.54
C THR A 689 19.80 -5.29 10.88
N VAL A 690 19.61 -4.03 11.31
CA VAL A 690 20.21 -3.49 12.54
C VAL A 690 19.87 -4.35 13.77
N ILE A 691 18.66 -4.91 13.82
CA ILE A 691 18.24 -5.80 14.92
C ILE A 691 19.16 -7.02 15.10
N ALA A 692 19.81 -7.51 14.04
CA ALA A 692 20.75 -8.63 14.16
C ALA A 692 22.06 -8.24 14.85
N THR A 693 22.40 -6.95 14.85
CA THR A 693 23.54 -6.45 15.63
C THR A 693 23.16 -6.24 17.10
N GLU A 694 21.92 -5.82 17.36
CA GLU A 694 21.39 -5.56 18.71
C GLU A 694 20.99 -6.85 19.46
N ASP A 695 20.54 -7.88 18.74
CA ASP A 695 20.03 -9.14 19.28
C ASP A 695 20.59 -10.36 18.52
N LYS A 696 21.85 -10.68 18.83
CA LYS A 696 22.55 -11.85 18.28
C LYS A 696 22.00 -13.19 18.77
N LYS A 697 21.13 -13.20 19.79
CA LYS A 697 20.52 -14.42 20.33
C LYS A 697 19.48 -14.98 19.38
N HIS A 698 18.68 -14.11 18.76
CA HIS A 698 17.56 -14.53 17.91
C HIS A 698 17.83 -14.37 16.41
N PHE A 699 18.80 -13.54 16.02
CA PHE A 699 19.04 -13.21 14.60
C PHE A 699 20.47 -13.48 14.19
N LYS A 700 20.62 -14.15 13.04
CA LYS A 700 21.89 -14.42 12.36
C LYS A 700 21.85 -13.80 10.97
N LEU A 701 22.99 -13.29 10.51
CA LEU A 701 23.15 -12.77 9.17
C LEU A 701 24.03 -13.69 8.30
N SER A 702 23.70 -13.76 7.03
CA SER A 702 24.51 -14.37 5.97
C SER A 702 24.50 -13.45 4.75
N ASN A 703 25.67 -13.04 4.25
CA ASN A 703 25.82 -12.16 3.09
C ASN A 703 25.00 -10.85 3.15
N GLY A 704 24.87 -10.25 4.33
CA GLY A 704 24.13 -8.99 4.53
C GLY A 704 22.61 -9.13 4.68
N TYR A 705 22.07 -10.34 4.55
CA TYR A 705 20.66 -10.68 4.79
C TYR A 705 20.50 -11.56 6.04
N PHE A 706 19.27 -11.71 6.54
CA PHE A 706 19.00 -12.72 7.57
C PHE A 706 19.27 -14.13 7.04
N THR A 707 19.79 -15.01 7.90
CA THR A 707 19.87 -16.44 7.59
C THR A 707 18.46 -17.01 7.38
N HIS A 708 18.25 -17.69 6.26
CA HIS A 708 16.96 -18.26 5.90
C HIS A 708 16.77 -19.61 6.58
N LEU A 709 15.64 -19.78 7.25
CA LEU A 709 15.15 -21.05 7.78
C LEU A 709 13.87 -21.45 7.04
N ASN A 710 13.71 -22.75 6.84
CA ASN A 710 12.44 -23.32 6.39
C ASN A 710 11.48 -23.59 7.56
N SER A 711 10.27 -24.07 7.27
CA SER A 711 9.24 -24.40 8.25
C SER A 711 9.61 -25.54 9.20
N SER A 712 10.70 -26.29 8.97
CA SER A 712 11.26 -27.23 9.94
C SER A 712 12.33 -26.62 10.85
N GLY A 713 12.78 -25.40 10.58
CA GLY A 713 13.85 -24.71 11.31
C GLY A 713 15.25 -25.00 10.78
N LYS A 714 15.37 -25.64 9.61
CA LYS A 714 16.67 -25.94 8.97
C LYS A 714 17.17 -24.72 8.20
N GLU A 715 18.45 -24.39 8.36
CA GLU A 715 19.14 -23.39 7.53
C GLU A 715 19.16 -23.84 6.05
N ILE A 716 18.87 -22.91 5.16
CA ILE A 716 18.76 -23.13 3.73
C ILE A 716 19.30 -21.94 2.95
N ASP A 717 19.74 -22.16 1.71
CA ASP A 717 20.32 -21.11 0.88
C ASP A 717 19.29 -20.07 0.41
N PRO A 718 19.69 -18.80 0.28
CA PRO A 718 18.83 -17.77 -0.31
C PRO A 718 18.62 -18.02 -1.80
N ILE A 719 17.42 -17.69 -2.28
CA ILE A 719 17.08 -17.62 -3.72
C ILE A 719 16.85 -16.16 -4.07
N PHE A 720 17.14 -15.76 -5.31
CA PHE A 720 17.05 -14.37 -5.80
C PHE A 720 16.00 -14.23 -6.91
N SER A 721 14.79 -14.74 -6.69
CA SER A 721 13.68 -14.59 -7.63
C SER A 721 12.34 -14.45 -6.91
N PRO A 722 11.49 -13.47 -7.29
CA PRO A 722 10.14 -13.34 -6.73
C PRO A 722 9.21 -14.49 -7.15
N LYS A 723 9.60 -15.29 -8.16
CA LYS A 723 8.86 -16.41 -8.74
C LYS A 723 9.39 -17.78 -8.31
N MET A 724 10.13 -17.85 -7.21
CA MET A 724 10.68 -19.11 -6.71
C MET A 724 9.58 -20.14 -6.41
N GLN A 725 9.83 -21.39 -6.82
CA GLN A 725 8.91 -22.51 -6.60
C GLN A 725 8.88 -22.93 -5.13
N ASP A 726 10.05 -23.09 -4.51
CA ASP A 726 10.17 -23.37 -3.08
C ASP A 726 10.10 -22.07 -2.27
N LYS A 727 8.91 -21.83 -1.72
CA LYS A 727 8.58 -20.63 -0.94
C LYS A 727 8.87 -20.79 0.55
N ASP A 728 9.22 -21.98 1.03
CA ASP A 728 9.41 -22.26 2.46
C ASP A 728 10.76 -21.76 2.99
N ARG A 729 10.98 -20.44 2.90
CA ARG A 729 12.28 -19.79 3.16
C ARG A 729 12.17 -18.44 3.86
N ILE A 730 11.13 -18.29 4.66
CA ILE A 730 10.70 -17.00 5.24
C ILE A 730 10.99 -16.86 6.74
N LEU A 731 11.54 -17.89 7.40
CA LEU A 731 11.82 -17.85 8.83
C LEU A 731 13.25 -17.36 9.09
N VAL A 732 13.44 -16.63 10.20
CA VAL A 732 14.77 -16.29 10.75
C VAL A 732 15.02 -16.94 12.09
N TYR A 733 13.95 -17.36 12.79
CA TYR A 733 14.03 -17.94 14.11
C TYR A 733 12.92 -18.98 14.32
N ARG A 734 13.27 -20.07 14.97
CA ARG A 734 12.33 -21.07 15.47
C ARG A 734 12.85 -21.69 16.76
N GLN A 735 12.01 -21.66 17.80
CA GLN A 735 12.23 -22.43 19.04
C GLN A 735 10.90 -22.99 19.54
N GLY A 736 10.71 -24.30 19.40
CA GLY A 736 9.41 -24.94 19.63
C GLY A 736 8.34 -24.32 18.73
N ASN A 737 7.33 -23.71 19.35
CA ASN A 737 6.21 -23.05 18.66
C ASN A 737 6.45 -21.56 18.41
N LYS A 738 7.47 -20.96 19.03
CA LYS A 738 7.82 -19.55 18.86
C LYS A 738 8.59 -19.39 17.56
N THR A 739 8.09 -18.56 16.65
CA THR A 739 8.66 -18.39 15.32
C THR A 739 8.74 -16.91 14.95
N ILE A 740 9.77 -16.56 14.16
CA ILE A 740 9.93 -15.22 13.59
C ILE A 740 10.17 -15.35 12.09
N SER A 741 9.45 -14.56 11.31
CA SER A 741 9.55 -14.49 9.85
C SER A 741 9.99 -13.10 9.36
N PHE A 742 10.34 -12.99 8.08
CA PHE A 742 10.78 -11.73 7.47
C PHE A 742 10.26 -11.58 6.03
N PHE A 743 9.99 -10.33 5.64
CA PHE A 743 9.25 -9.98 4.43
C PHE A 743 9.75 -8.69 3.77
N GLY A 744 9.30 -8.46 2.54
CA GLY A 744 9.59 -7.26 1.77
C GLY A 744 11.06 -7.14 1.41
N ASP A 745 11.60 -5.91 1.51
CA ASP A 745 13.00 -5.62 1.22
C ASP A 745 14.00 -6.38 2.10
N LEU A 746 13.57 -6.95 3.23
CA LEU A 746 14.43 -7.82 4.04
C LEU A 746 14.76 -9.14 3.33
N HIS A 747 13.92 -9.58 2.38
CA HIS A 747 14.12 -10.79 1.63
C HIS A 747 14.67 -10.47 0.23
N PRO A 748 15.81 -11.04 -0.19
CA PRO A 748 16.49 -10.66 -1.44
C PRO A 748 15.58 -10.79 -2.68
N SER A 749 14.83 -11.90 -2.83
CA SER A 749 13.84 -12.09 -3.91
C SER A 749 12.77 -11.01 -4.06
N TYR A 750 12.47 -10.29 -2.98
CA TYR A 750 11.31 -9.39 -2.91
C TYR A 750 11.69 -7.92 -2.74
N SER A 751 12.97 -7.60 -2.87
CA SER A 751 13.49 -6.25 -2.68
C SER A 751 13.28 -5.33 -3.88
N GLY A 752 13.08 -4.05 -3.60
CA GLY A 752 13.21 -2.96 -4.58
C GLY A 752 11.94 -2.52 -5.31
N SER A 753 10.77 -3.11 -5.03
CA SER A 753 9.49 -2.56 -5.49
C SER A 753 8.31 -2.91 -4.58
N VAL A 754 7.28 -2.07 -4.60
CA VAL A 754 6.06 -2.24 -3.80
C VAL A 754 5.37 -3.58 -4.07
N VAL A 755 5.21 -3.94 -5.35
CA VAL A 755 4.56 -5.19 -5.75
C VAL A 755 5.36 -6.44 -5.34
N LYS A 756 6.70 -6.38 -5.37
CA LYS A 756 7.55 -7.47 -4.85
C LYS A 756 7.40 -7.61 -3.35
N ALA A 757 7.37 -6.50 -2.62
CA ALA A 757 7.15 -6.52 -1.18
C ALA A 757 5.79 -7.12 -0.81
N MET A 758 4.72 -6.77 -1.53
CA MET A 758 3.40 -7.40 -1.34
C MET A 758 3.39 -8.89 -1.71
N ALA A 759 4.11 -9.28 -2.76
CA ALA A 759 4.24 -10.68 -3.17
C ALA A 759 4.94 -11.54 -2.10
N SER A 760 5.89 -10.98 -1.34
CA SER A 760 6.49 -11.68 -0.20
C SER A 760 5.43 -12.10 0.83
N ALA A 761 4.50 -11.21 1.15
CA ALA A 761 3.41 -11.48 2.08
C ALA A 761 2.43 -12.50 1.52
N LYS A 762 2.01 -12.36 0.25
CA LYS A 762 1.13 -13.32 -0.43
C LYS A 762 1.73 -14.74 -0.43
N ASN A 763 3.03 -14.85 -0.62
CA ASN A 763 3.71 -16.14 -0.69
C ASN A 763 4.00 -16.74 0.69
N GLY A 764 4.23 -15.92 1.72
CA GLY A 764 4.62 -16.41 3.04
C GLY A 764 3.50 -16.55 4.06
N TYR A 765 2.36 -15.84 3.92
CA TYR A 765 1.25 -16.00 4.86
C TYR A 765 0.74 -17.44 5.01
N PRO A 766 0.66 -18.29 3.95
CA PRO A 766 0.16 -19.65 4.12
C PRO A 766 1.08 -20.49 5.01
N ILE A 767 2.39 -20.24 4.96
CA ILE A 767 3.38 -20.92 5.80
C ILE A 767 3.17 -20.52 7.26
N ILE A 768 2.97 -19.23 7.55
CA ILE A 768 2.67 -18.77 8.92
C ILE A 768 1.40 -19.42 9.45
N SER A 769 0.31 -19.39 8.68
CA SER A 769 -0.96 -19.96 9.11
C SER A 769 -0.88 -21.48 9.33
N GLN A 770 -0.12 -22.21 8.48
CA GLN A 770 0.15 -23.62 8.71
C GLN A 770 0.96 -23.86 10.00
N LEU A 771 1.98 -23.05 10.27
CA LEU A 771 2.78 -23.16 11.49
C LEU A 771 1.95 -22.93 12.74
N LEU A 772 1.10 -21.89 12.74
CA LEU A 772 0.20 -21.56 13.85
C LEU A 772 -0.85 -22.64 14.08
N ASN A 773 -1.37 -23.26 13.01
CA ASN A 773 -2.38 -24.31 13.11
C ASN A 773 -1.79 -25.67 13.55
N ARG A 774 -0.54 -25.98 13.20
CA ARG A 774 0.16 -27.20 13.66
C ARG A 774 0.33 -27.25 15.19
N VAL A 775 0.35 -26.10 15.87
CA VAL A 775 0.40 -26.05 17.33
C VAL A 775 -0.83 -26.71 17.96
N ASN A 776 -1.96 -26.76 17.25
CA ASN A 776 -3.17 -27.44 17.70
C ASN A 776 -3.15 -28.97 17.45
N SER A 777 -2.21 -29.54 16.68
CA SER A 777 -2.19 -31.00 16.48
C SER A 777 -1.72 -31.80 17.71
N PHE A 778 -1.10 -31.14 18.70
CA PHE A 778 -0.84 -31.72 20.03
C PHE A 778 -2.01 -31.54 21.02
N ILE A 779 -3.03 -30.75 20.65
CA ILE A 779 -4.36 -30.77 21.24
C ILE A 779 -5.34 -31.21 20.15
N SER A 780 -4.95 -32.21 19.35
CA SER A 780 -5.97 -33.05 18.73
C SER A 780 -6.50 -33.92 19.87
N VAL A 781 -7.63 -33.51 20.43
CA VAL A 781 -8.51 -34.48 21.07
C VAL A 781 -8.90 -35.42 19.94
N THR A 782 -8.14 -36.50 19.77
CA THR A 782 -8.61 -37.68 19.03
C THR A 782 -10.02 -37.99 19.53
N PRO A 783 -10.98 -38.34 18.66
CA PRO A 783 -12.33 -38.75 19.09
C PRO A 783 -12.33 -39.88 20.14
N ALA A 784 -11.19 -40.57 20.30
CA ALA A 784 -10.96 -41.60 21.31
C ALA A 784 -10.75 -41.08 22.76
N ARG A 785 -10.44 -39.78 22.99
CA ARG A 785 -10.27 -39.22 24.35
C ARG A 785 -11.47 -38.45 24.87
N ILE A 786 -12.55 -38.39 24.09
CA ILE A 786 -13.82 -37.83 24.55
C ILE A 786 -14.42 -38.71 25.67
N SER A 787 -14.11 -40.01 25.72
CA SER A 787 -14.64 -40.94 26.74
C SER A 787 -14.13 -40.70 28.16
N GLU A 788 -12.92 -40.17 28.37
CA GLU A 788 -12.37 -39.93 29.71
C GLU A 788 -12.82 -38.59 30.31
N SER A 789 -13.06 -37.56 29.48
CA SER A 789 -13.59 -36.27 29.95
C SER A 789 -15.09 -36.31 30.30
N TYR A 790 -15.83 -37.29 29.76
CA TYR A 790 -17.21 -37.52 30.18
C TYR A 790 -17.27 -38.01 31.64
N ALA A 791 -16.29 -38.77 32.13
CA ALA A 791 -16.30 -39.26 33.51
C ALA A 791 -16.14 -38.13 34.56
N GLN A 792 -15.36 -37.09 34.26
CA GLN A 792 -15.17 -35.94 35.17
C GLN A 792 -16.32 -34.90 35.11
N LEU A 793 -17.06 -34.83 34.00
CA LEU A 793 -18.22 -33.93 33.87
C LEU A 793 -19.50 -34.46 34.55
N TYR A 794 -19.55 -35.76 34.88
CA TYR A 794 -20.69 -36.35 35.62
C TYR A 794 -20.55 -36.30 37.15
N GLU A 795 -19.36 -36.02 37.71
CA GLU A 795 -19.18 -35.86 39.16
C GLU A 795 -19.83 -34.58 39.72
N CYS A 796 -20.05 -33.56 38.89
CA CYS A 796 -20.75 -32.33 39.32
C CYS A 796 -22.27 -32.48 39.44
N CYS A 797 -22.85 -33.62 39.04
CA CYS A 797 -24.30 -33.82 38.96
C CYS A 797 -24.76 -35.14 39.59
N ASN A 798 -24.17 -35.56 40.72
CA ASN A 798 -24.68 -36.55 41.70
C ASN A 798 -25.62 -37.70 41.21
N VAL A 799 -25.36 -38.29 40.04
CA VAL A 799 -26.14 -39.40 39.46
C VAL A 799 -25.16 -40.43 38.90
N ARG A 800 -25.10 -41.60 39.53
CA ARG A 800 -24.37 -42.78 39.03
C ARG A 800 -25.33 -43.67 38.25
N VAL A 801 -25.06 -43.87 36.95
CA VAL A 801 -25.68 -44.92 36.13
C VAL A 801 -24.57 -45.85 35.64
N THR A 802 -24.56 -47.08 36.15
CA THR A 802 -23.63 -48.14 35.74
C THR A 802 -24.33 -49.06 34.73
N PHE A 803 -24.12 -48.76 33.44
CA PHE A 803 -24.47 -49.55 32.22
C PHE A 803 -25.96 -49.93 32.00
N THR A 804 -26.45 -49.78 30.76
CA THR A 804 -27.79 -50.23 30.34
C THR A 804 -27.73 -51.28 29.23
N LYS A 805 -28.32 -52.46 29.49
CA LYS A 805 -28.74 -53.43 28.45
C LYS A 805 -29.95 -52.88 27.69
N LYS A 806 -30.06 -53.25 26.42
CA LYS A 806 -30.75 -52.48 25.37
C LYS A 806 -32.29 -52.40 25.41
N ASP A 807 -33.02 -53.11 26.28
CA ASP A 807 -34.45 -53.37 26.01
C ASP A 807 -35.42 -53.14 27.20
N VAL A 808 -35.04 -52.36 28.22
CA VAL A 808 -35.92 -52.04 29.36
C VAL A 808 -35.66 -50.63 29.91
N ILE A 809 -36.73 -49.93 30.31
CA ILE A 809 -36.66 -48.60 30.92
C ILE A 809 -37.15 -48.62 32.38
N PRO A 810 -36.49 -47.88 33.30
CA PRO A 810 -36.93 -47.73 34.68
C PRO A 810 -38.14 -46.80 34.78
N VAL A 811 -39.12 -47.17 35.62
CA VAL A 811 -40.37 -46.41 35.78
C VAL A 811 -40.19 -45.25 36.78
N PRO A 812 -40.41 -43.99 36.39
CA PRO A 812 -40.35 -42.86 37.32
C PRO A 812 -41.50 -42.91 38.35
N ARG A 813 -41.23 -42.56 39.62
CA ARG A 813 -42.19 -42.61 40.75
C ARG A 813 -43.49 -41.79 40.59
N HIS A 814 -43.63 -41.01 39.53
CA HIS A 814 -44.76 -40.11 39.28
C HIS A 814 -45.62 -40.53 38.08
N TRP A 815 -45.42 -41.74 37.55
CA TRP A 815 -46.31 -42.34 36.56
C TRP A 815 -47.43 -43.12 37.24
N ASP A 816 -48.67 -42.81 36.86
CA ASP A 816 -49.87 -43.50 37.33
C ASP A 816 -50.08 -44.81 36.55
N PRO A 817 -49.93 -45.98 37.20
CA PRO A 817 -49.95 -47.27 36.53
C PRO A 817 -51.33 -47.68 36.02
N GLU A 818 -52.42 -47.09 36.51
CA GLU A 818 -53.77 -47.49 36.08
C GLU A 818 -54.08 -47.09 34.63
N ASN A 819 -53.39 -46.07 34.11
CA ASN A 819 -53.61 -45.55 32.76
C ASN A 819 -52.66 -46.14 31.68
N LEU A 820 -51.74 -47.04 32.05
CA LEU A 820 -50.65 -47.51 31.17
C LEU A 820 -50.59 -49.04 30.97
N ILE A 821 -51.50 -49.83 31.55
CA ILE A 821 -51.33 -51.28 31.66
C ILE A 821 -52.61 -52.01 31.23
N LEU A 822 -52.53 -52.75 30.11
CA LEU A 822 -53.65 -53.51 29.52
C LEU A 822 -53.60 -55.03 29.81
N SER A 823 -52.59 -55.54 30.52
CA SER A 823 -52.48 -56.97 30.85
C SER A 823 -51.85 -57.24 32.22
N GLU A 824 -52.22 -58.37 32.85
CA GLU A 824 -51.67 -58.79 34.16
C GLU A 824 -50.15 -59.00 34.14
N TYR A 825 -49.59 -59.39 33.00
CA TYR A 825 -48.15 -59.56 32.82
C TYR A 825 -47.38 -58.23 32.92
N ALA A 826 -47.93 -57.14 32.39
CA ALA A 826 -47.34 -55.81 32.48
C ALA A 826 -47.45 -55.22 33.91
N ARG A 827 -48.48 -55.62 34.68
CA ARG A 827 -48.63 -55.28 36.11
C ARG A 827 -47.58 -55.98 36.99
N TRP A 828 -47.21 -57.23 36.66
CA TRP A 828 -46.14 -57.95 37.35
C TRP A 828 -44.75 -57.30 37.17
N LEU A 829 -44.45 -56.79 35.97
CA LEU A 829 -43.20 -56.10 35.67
C LEU A 829 -43.09 -54.71 36.33
N TYR A 830 -44.21 -53.99 36.46
CA TYR A 830 -44.28 -52.72 37.22
C TYR A 830 -43.86 -52.89 38.69
N ASN A 831 -44.30 -53.95 39.36
CA ASN A 831 -43.90 -54.27 40.75
C ASN A 831 -42.40 -54.60 40.90
N LYS A 832 -41.65 -54.68 39.79
CA LYS A 832 -40.19 -54.85 39.75
C LYS A 832 -39.46 -53.59 39.26
N ASN A 833 -40.14 -52.46 39.04
CA ASN A 833 -39.61 -51.17 38.55
C ASN A 833 -39.08 -51.15 37.11
N TRP A 834 -39.50 -52.08 36.23
CA TRP A 834 -39.04 -52.13 34.83
C TRP A 834 -40.21 -52.39 33.88
N ILE A 835 -40.28 -51.68 32.75
CA ILE A 835 -41.30 -51.93 31.69
C ILE A 835 -40.58 -52.16 30.34
N PRO A 836 -40.96 -53.20 29.57
CA PRO A 836 -40.48 -53.41 28.20
C PRO A 836 -41.01 -52.34 27.25
N VAL A 837 -40.14 -51.79 26.41
CA VAL A 837 -40.48 -50.68 25.47
C VAL A 837 -41.60 -51.06 24.49
N SER A 838 -41.73 -52.35 24.14
CA SER A 838 -42.77 -52.84 23.23
C SER A 838 -44.19 -52.83 23.80
N ALA A 839 -44.36 -52.67 25.11
CA ALA A 839 -45.66 -52.74 25.79
C ALA A 839 -46.36 -51.38 25.93
N THR A 840 -45.73 -50.27 25.57
CA THR A 840 -46.28 -48.92 25.77
C THR A 840 -47.08 -48.39 24.57
N CYS A 841 -47.18 -49.13 23.47
CA CYS A 841 -47.81 -48.71 22.20
C CYS A 841 -47.35 -47.33 21.66
N MET A 842 -46.26 -46.77 22.18
CA MET A 842 -45.70 -45.50 21.74
C MET A 842 -44.46 -45.72 20.87
N THR A 843 -44.65 -46.18 19.62
CA THR A 843 -43.90 -45.79 18.38
C THR A 843 -44.14 -46.80 17.24
N PRO A 844 -44.34 -46.33 15.97
CA PRO A 844 -43.21 -46.00 15.06
C PRO A 844 -43.51 -44.85 14.04
N PRO A 845 -42.61 -44.44 13.12
CA PRO A 845 -41.15 -44.34 13.16
C PRO A 845 -40.66 -42.87 13.06
N ALA A 846 -39.42 -42.60 13.52
CA ALA A 846 -38.66 -41.37 13.28
C ALA A 846 -39.19 -40.04 13.87
N MET A 847 -39.26 -39.92 15.20
CA MET A 847 -39.24 -38.59 15.86
C MET A 847 -37.88 -38.35 16.54
N ARG A 848 -37.05 -37.58 15.82
CA ARG A 848 -35.77 -37.02 16.24
C ARG A 848 -35.88 -36.30 17.59
N ILE A 849 -35.13 -36.77 18.59
CA ILE A 849 -34.73 -35.95 19.75
C ILE A 849 -33.60 -35.02 19.27
N THR A 850 -33.91 -33.97 18.51
CA THR A 850 -32.95 -32.89 18.18
C THR A 850 -33.13 -31.66 19.07
N TYR A 851 -34.27 -31.46 19.72
CA TYR A 851 -34.58 -30.15 20.31
C TYR A 851 -33.93 -29.83 21.68
N LYS A 852 -33.50 -30.83 22.48
CA LYS A 852 -32.85 -30.57 23.79
C LYS A 852 -31.32 -30.59 23.77
N LEU A 853 -30.70 -31.39 22.90
CA LEU A 853 -29.25 -31.36 22.69
C LEU A 853 -28.81 -30.09 21.97
N GLN A 854 -29.60 -29.60 21.00
CA GLN A 854 -29.29 -28.35 20.32
C GLN A 854 -29.30 -27.16 21.29
N HIS A 855 -30.17 -27.13 22.30
CA HIS A 855 -30.24 -26.01 23.24
C HIS A 855 -29.07 -25.96 24.24
N LEU A 856 -28.56 -27.12 24.70
CA LEU A 856 -27.35 -27.22 25.52
C LEU A 856 -26.08 -27.02 24.67
N TYR A 857 -26.01 -27.62 23.48
CA TYR A 857 -24.88 -27.46 22.56
C TYR A 857 -24.74 -26.00 22.10
N THR A 858 -25.85 -25.32 21.83
CA THR A 858 -25.86 -23.88 21.51
C THR A 858 -25.48 -23.03 22.73
N LYS A 859 -25.83 -23.42 23.96
CA LYS A 859 -25.40 -22.71 25.17
C LYS A 859 -23.89 -22.87 25.45
N VAL A 860 -23.35 -24.07 25.28
CA VAL A 860 -21.91 -24.35 25.47
C VAL A 860 -21.07 -23.70 24.35
N LEU A 861 -21.52 -23.77 23.10
CA LEU A 861 -20.88 -23.05 21.98
C LEU A 861 -20.98 -21.53 22.16
N ARG A 862 -22.12 -20.99 22.57
CA ARG A 862 -22.24 -19.55 22.88
C ARG A 862 -21.35 -19.14 24.05
N ALA A 863 -21.23 -19.97 25.10
CA ALA A 863 -20.33 -19.71 26.21
C ALA A 863 -18.85 -19.75 25.79
N GLY A 864 -18.46 -20.72 24.94
CA GLY A 864 -17.11 -20.80 24.36
C GLY A 864 -16.77 -19.61 23.46
N ILE A 865 -17.68 -19.24 22.54
CA ILE A 865 -17.53 -18.08 21.65
C ILE A 865 -17.48 -16.78 22.45
N MET A 866 -18.30 -16.64 23.50
CA MET A 866 -18.23 -15.48 24.39
C MET A 866 -16.90 -15.43 25.16
N SER A 867 -16.40 -16.58 25.64
CA SER A 867 -15.11 -16.69 26.32
C SER A 867 -13.94 -16.30 25.43
N GLU A 868 -13.92 -16.73 24.16
CA GLU A 868 -12.87 -16.37 23.20
C GLU A 868 -12.92 -14.89 22.81
N HIS A 869 -14.13 -14.33 22.60
CA HIS A 869 -14.28 -12.91 22.32
C HIS A 869 -13.82 -12.03 23.51
N LEU A 870 -14.12 -12.44 24.73
CA LEU A 870 -13.63 -11.81 25.97
C LEU A 870 -12.10 -11.89 26.05
N ALA A 871 -11.51 -13.06 25.83
CA ALA A 871 -10.05 -13.25 25.87
C ALA A 871 -9.32 -12.40 24.80
N ASN A 872 -9.88 -12.31 23.59
CA ASN A 872 -9.34 -11.43 22.55
C ASN A 872 -9.40 -9.96 22.98
N LYS A 873 -10.54 -9.49 23.49
CA LYS A 873 -10.69 -8.11 23.95
C LYS A 873 -9.72 -7.78 25.09
N GLU A 874 -9.51 -8.71 26.02
CA GLU A 874 -8.50 -8.57 27.09
C GLU A 874 -7.08 -8.46 26.55
N PHE A 875 -6.70 -9.31 25.57
CA PHE A 875 -5.40 -9.23 24.92
C PHE A 875 -5.17 -7.87 24.26
N PHE A 876 -6.10 -7.39 23.44
CA PHE A 876 -5.98 -6.09 22.77
C PHE A 876 -5.92 -4.92 23.77
N ASN A 877 -6.72 -4.95 24.84
CA ASN A 877 -6.67 -3.94 25.88
C ASN A 877 -5.34 -3.93 26.63
N LYS A 878 -4.81 -5.11 26.97
CA LYS A 878 -3.49 -5.26 27.59
C LYS A 878 -2.41 -4.66 26.70
N ILE A 879 -2.40 -4.98 25.40
CA ILE A 879 -1.40 -4.44 24.48
C ILE A 879 -1.54 -2.92 24.30
N LYS A 880 -2.78 -2.42 24.21
CA LYS A 880 -3.06 -0.98 24.14
C LYS A 880 -2.44 -0.22 25.32
N GLU A 881 -2.60 -0.73 26.54
CA GLU A 881 -2.00 -0.13 27.73
C GLU A 881 -0.46 -0.11 27.66
N GLN A 882 0.15 -1.18 27.16
CA GLN A 882 1.61 -1.29 27.05
C GLN A 882 2.22 -0.39 25.96
N PHE A 883 1.49 -0.14 24.86
CA PHE A 883 1.97 0.63 23.70
C PHE A 883 1.54 2.09 23.69
N THR A 884 0.61 2.52 24.54
CA THR A 884 0.15 3.91 24.55
C THR A 884 0.96 4.74 25.55
N ALA A 885 1.67 5.76 25.06
CA ALA A 885 2.32 6.75 25.91
C ALA A 885 1.37 7.91 26.24
N LYS A 886 1.31 8.31 27.52
CA LYS A 886 0.45 9.42 27.99
C LYS A 886 1.19 10.34 28.93
N VAL A 887 0.97 11.64 28.79
CA VAL A 887 1.47 12.65 29.74
C VAL A 887 0.72 12.49 31.06
N ILE A 888 1.46 12.35 32.15
CA ILE A 888 0.92 12.31 33.52
C ILE A 888 1.00 13.69 34.15
N LYS A 889 2.08 14.43 33.89
CA LYS A 889 2.36 15.72 34.51
C LYS A 889 3.27 16.57 33.62
N VAL A 890 3.03 17.88 33.61
CA VAL A 890 3.92 18.89 33.02
C VAL A 890 4.25 19.91 34.10
N GLN A 891 5.52 20.07 34.43
CA GLN A 891 5.97 20.93 35.52
C GLN A 891 7.04 21.91 35.04
N TYR A 892 6.87 23.20 35.36
CA TYR A 892 7.90 24.20 35.12
C TYR A 892 8.95 24.11 36.22
N LEU A 893 10.21 23.95 35.82
CA LEU A 893 11.35 24.07 36.72
C LEU A 893 11.91 25.50 36.70
N THR A 894 11.87 26.14 35.54
CA THR A 894 12.14 27.58 35.33
C THR A 894 11.32 28.07 34.12
N ASP A 895 11.42 29.36 33.77
CA ASP A 895 10.77 29.93 32.57
C ASP A 895 11.19 29.26 31.24
N LYS A 896 12.34 28.57 31.22
CA LYS A 896 12.89 27.91 30.02
C LYS A 896 13.06 26.40 30.16
N ILE A 897 12.74 25.81 31.32
CA ILE A 897 12.95 24.39 31.60
C ILE A 897 11.65 23.78 32.06
N VAL A 898 11.17 22.78 31.31
CA VAL A 898 9.96 22.02 31.62
C VAL A 898 10.30 20.56 31.85
N GLU A 899 9.78 19.99 32.92
CA GLU A 899 9.75 18.56 33.18
C GLU A 899 8.45 17.97 32.65
N ILE A 900 8.55 16.88 31.90
CA ILE A 900 7.42 16.14 31.36
C ILE A 900 7.48 14.72 31.90
N VAL A 901 6.45 14.31 32.61
CA VAL A 901 6.32 12.94 33.16
C VAL A 901 5.36 12.16 32.29
N ILE A 902 5.80 11.01 31.78
CA ILE A 902 5.09 10.21 30.78
C ILE A 902 4.90 8.78 31.28
N LYS A 903 3.66 8.27 31.24
CA LYS A 903 3.34 6.83 31.39
C LYS A 903 3.65 6.14 30.07
N ALA A 904 4.65 5.28 30.03
CA ALA A 904 5.00 4.47 28.86
C ALA A 904 5.61 3.13 29.32
N PRO A 905 4.77 2.12 29.64
CA PRO A 905 5.19 0.94 30.41
C PRO A 905 6.37 0.16 29.82
N LEU A 906 6.29 -0.22 28.54
CA LEU A 906 7.37 -1.00 27.91
C LEU A 906 8.62 -0.17 27.63
N ALA A 907 8.45 1.09 27.22
CA ALA A 907 9.57 2.01 27.03
C ALA A 907 10.36 2.19 28.34
N ALA A 908 9.67 2.37 29.47
CA ALA A 908 10.28 2.49 30.79
C ALA A 908 10.98 1.19 31.22
N LYS A 909 10.33 0.04 31.03
CA LYS A 909 10.89 -1.28 31.35
C LYS A 909 12.23 -1.51 30.64
N ASN A 910 12.27 -1.22 29.35
CA ASN A 910 13.40 -1.51 28.47
C ASN A 910 14.48 -0.42 28.45
N PHE A 911 14.22 0.75 29.03
CA PHE A 911 15.21 1.83 29.15
C PHE A 911 16.47 1.40 29.92
N LYS A 912 17.62 1.81 29.41
CA LYS A 912 18.92 1.78 30.10
C LYS A 912 19.56 3.17 30.03
N PRO A 913 20.33 3.57 31.07
CA PRO A 913 21.07 4.83 31.05
C PRO A 913 21.92 5.00 29.79
N GLY A 914 21.99 6.22 29.25
CA GLY A 914 22.68 6.54 27.99
C GLY A 914 21.82 6.43 26.73
N GLN A 915 20.63 5.86 26.84
CA GLN A 915 19.67 5.79 25.73
C GLN A 915 18.77 7.02 25.67
N PHE A 916 18.15 7.24 24.51
CA PHE A 916 17.29 8.38 24.25
C PHE A 916 15.92 7.94 23.73
N PHE A 917 14.97 8.85 23.79
CA PHE A 917 13.65 8.74 23.19
C PHE A 917 13.43 9.88 22.19
N ARG A 918 12.51 9.67 21.26
CA ARG A 918 11.97 10.72 20.40
C ARG A 918 10.56 11.07 20.86
N LEU A 919 10.36 12.28 21.36
CA LEU A 919 9.08 12.79 21.87
C LEU A 919 8.39 13.67 20.82
N GLN A 920 7.10 13.43 20.58
CA GLN A 920 6.30 14.20 19.61
C GLN A 920 4.79 14.17 19.96
N ASN A 921 4.03 15.19 19.54
CA ASN A 921 2.56 15.13 19.49
C ASN A 921 2.03 14.59 18.15
N PHE A 922 0.73 14.34 18.11
CA PHE A 922 0.00 13.95 16.89
C PHE A 922 -0.47 15.20 16.14
N GLU A 923 -0.32 15.20 14.82
CA GLU A 923 -0.83 16.27 13.94
C GLU A 923 -2.36 16.30 13.95
N THR A 924 -3.00 15.13 14.03
CA THR A 924 -4.46 15.01 14.09
C THR A 924 -5.05 15.69 15.33
N ASN A 925 -4.28 15.75 16.42
CA ASN A 925 -4.72 16.29 17.71
C ASN A 925 -4.06 17.64 18.05
N SER A 926 -3.17 18.15 17.21
CA SER A 926 -2.42 19.36 17.52
C SER A 926 -3.30 20.61 17.43
N ARG A 927 -2.98 21.58 18.28
CA ARG A 927 -3.68 22.87 18.30
C ARG A 927 -3.38 23.64 17.01
N LYS A 928 -4.38 24.37 16.52
CA LYS A 928 -4.19 25.37 15.47
C LYS A 928 -4.20 26.78 16.08
N ALA A 929 -3.29 27.64 15.64
CA ALA A 929 -3.22 29.04 16.03
C ALA A 929 -2.97 29.90 14.78
N ASN A 930 -3.82 30.89 14.51
CA ASN A 930 -3.72 31.77 13.32
C ASN A 930 -3.48 30.98 12.01
N ASN A 931 -4.32 29.97 11.74
CA ASN A 931 -4.19 29.06 10.59
C ASN A 931 -2.85 28.30 10.51
N THR A 932 -2.05 28.26 11.58
CA THR A 932 -0.82 27.45 11.66
C THR A 932 -1.09 26.23 12.54
N ASN A 933 -0.70 25.05 12.06
CA ASN A 933 -0.76 23.80 12.80
C ASN A 933 0.45 23.65 13.72
N LEU A 934 0.23 23.51 15.03
CA LEU A 934 1.28 23.38 16.05
C LEU A 934 1.70 21.91 16.26
N ALA A 935 1.84 21.17 15.17
CA ALA A 935 2.41 19.83 15.17
C ALA A 935 3.94 19.94 15.32
N MET A 936 4.49 19.25 16.31
CA MET A 936 5.90 19.32 16.65
C MET A 936 6.73 18.45 15.73
N GLU A 937 7.97 18.84 15.49
CA GLU A 937 8.99 17.89 15.06
C GLU A 937 9.37 16.99 16.25
N GLY A 938 9.68 15.72 15.99
CA GLY A 938 10.07 14.82 17.07
C GLY A 938 11.42 15.21 17.65
N ILE A 939 11.46 15.54 18.95
CA ILE A 939 12.66 15.98 19.67
C ILE A 939 13.33 14.82 20.39
N ALA A 940 14.66 14.82 20.44
CA ALA A 940 15.42 13.85 21.23
C ALA A 940 15.38 14.24 22.71
N VAL A 941 15.00 13.30 23.57
CA VAL A 941 14.90 13.49 25.02
C VAL A 941 15.50 12.28 25.75
N THR A 942 16.03 12.48 26.95
CA THR A 942 16.54 11.39 27.79
C THR A 942 15.63 11.18 29.00
N GLY A 943 15.60 9.95 29.53
CA GLY A 943 14.94 9.66 30.79
C GLY A 943 15.79 10.16 31.96
N THR A 944 15.35 11.21 32.64
CA THR A 944 16.02 11.76 33.83
C THR A 944 15.75 10.87 35.05
N GLU A 945 14.50 10.45 35.22
CA GLU A 945 14.08 9.47 36.24
C GLU A 945 13.15 8.44 35.59
N VAL A 946 13.36 7.16 35.87
CA VAL A 946 12.57 6.08 35.26
C VAL A 946 12.13 5.06 36.31
N ASP A 947 10.84 5.04 36.61
CA ASP A 947 10.20 4.01 37.44
C ASP A 947 9.72 2.87 36.54
N LYS A 948 10.52 1.81 36.46
CA LYS A 948 10.21 0.62 35.65
C LYS A 948 8.98 -0.15 36.14
N LYS A 949 8.65 -0.08 37.43
CA LYS A 949 7.50 -0.82 38.00
C LYS A 949 6.20 -0.11 37.68
N LYS A 950 6.18 1.22 37.82
CA LYS A 950 5.01 2.03 37.45
C LYS A 950 4.95 2.32 35.96
N GLY A 951 6.03 2.09 35.21
CA GLY A 951 6.08 2.38 33.78
C GLY A 951 6.11 3.88 33.48
N ILE A 952 6.84 4.65 34.30
CA ILE A 952 6.88 6.12 34.25
C ILE A 952 8.29 6.58 33.87
N ILE A 953 8.37 7.54 32.97
CA ILE A 953 9.60 8.22 32.55
C ILE A 953 9.40 9.72 32.78
N SER A 954 10.29 10.34 33.54
CA SER A 954 10.44 11.80 33.59
C SER A 954 11.52 12.23 32.61
N THR A 955 11.29 13.33 31.91
CA THR A 955 12.27 13.97 31.04
C THR A 955 12.30 15.48 31.21
N ILE A 956 13.47 16.08 31.05
CA ILE A 956 13.68 17.53 31.14
C ILE A 956 13.90 18.07 29.72
N VAL A 957 13.12 19.09 29.36
CA VAL A 957 13.20 19.78 28.07
C VAL A 957 13.59 21.24 28.29
N LEU A 958 14.64 21.67 27.60
CA LEU A 958 15.08 23.06 27.53
C LEU A 958 14.43 23.75 26.32
N GLU A 959 13.81 24.90 26.56
CA GLU A 959 13.19 25.73 25.52
C GLU A 959 14.27 26.42 24.68
N THR A 960 14.65 25.77 23.58
CA THR A 960 15.66 26.25 22.61
C THR A 960 15.13 26.46 21.19
N GLY A 961 13.91 26.01 20.89
CA GLY A 961 13.31 26.12 19.56
C GLY A 961 11.81 25.90 19.57
N GLY A 962 11.17 26.01 18.39
CA GLY A 962 9.71 25.93 18.27
C GLY A 962 9.11 24.63 18.83
N SER A 963 9.68 23.47 18.46
CA SER A 963 9.18 22.17 18.95
C SER A 963 9.39 21.98 20.45
N THR A 964 10.52 22.40 21.03
CA THR A 964 10.74 22.29 22.48
C THR A 964 9.88 23.26 23.29
N ASN A 965 9.61 24.46 22.75
CA ASN A 965 8.66 25.42 23.33
C ASN A 965 7.24 24.83 23.40
N LEU A 966 6.81 24.07 22.39
CA LEU A 966 5.47 23.48 22.36
C LEU A 966 5.23 22.38 23.41
N CYS A 967 6.27 21.78 23.99
CA CYS A 967 6.13 20.80 25.06
C CYS A 967 5.35 21.33 26.27
N LYS A 968 5.42 22.63 26.54
CA LYS A 968 4.69 23.27 27.65
C LYS A 968 3.17 23.32 27.42
N CYS A 969 2.73 23.08 26.19
CA CYS A 969 1.32 23.05 25.81
C CYS A 969 0.68 21.67 25.99
N PHE A 970 1.45 20.64 26.38
CA PHE A 970 0.90 19.32 26.69
C PHE A 970 -0.04 19.36 27.89
N LYS A 971 -1.07 18.52 27.85
CA LYS A 971 -2.04 18.37 28.94
C LYS A 971 -1.88 17.01 29.64
N GLU A 972 -2.23 16.97 30.91
CA GLU A 972 -2.36 15.69 31.61
C GLU A 972 -3.39 14.80 30.91
N GLY A 973 -3.07 13.52 30.75
CA GLY A 973 -3.85 12.54 30.01
C GLY A 973 -3.67 12.58 28.48
N GLU A 974 -2.97 13.58 27.93
CA GLU A 974 -2.72 13.69 26.50
C GLU A 974 -1.87 12.53 26.00
N GLN A 975 -2.29 11.91 24.90
CA GLN A 975 -1.51 10.87 24.24
C GLN A 975 -0.38 11.51 23.43
N VAL A 976 0.83 11.03 23.65
CA VAL A 976 2.04 11.47 22.95
C VAL A 976 2.76 10.28 22.34
N ILE A 977 3.75 10.57 21.52
CA ILE A 977 4.64 9.56 20.96
C ILE A 977 5.94 9.64 21.73
N LEU A 978 6.37 8.50 22.29
CA LEU A 978 7.66 8.36 22.94
C LEU A 978 8.39 7.18 22.30
N MET A 979 8.97 7.41 21.13
CA MET A 979 9.65 6.35 20.38
C MET A 979 11.02 6.07 20.99
N GLY A 980 11.24 4.82 21.39
CA GLY A 980 12.49 4.37 22.00
C GLY A 980 12.26 3.37 23.15
N PRO A 981 13.31 3.01 23.88
CA PRO A 981 14.65 3.63 23.83
C PRO A 981 15.44 3.33 22.55
N THR A 982 16.32 4.25 22.18
CA THR A 982 17.30 4.15 21.08
C THR A 982 18.70 4.51 21.56
N GLY A 983 19.72 4.15 20.77
CA GLY A 983 21.12 4.35 21.13
C GLY A 983 21.69 3.24 22.01
N SER A 984 23.01 3.26 22.16
CA SER A 984 23.74 2.32 23.01
C SER A 984 23.63 2.75 24.47
N PRO A 985 23.37 1.81 25.41
CA PRO A 985 23.50 2.10 26.83
C PRO A 985 24.91 2.59 27.16
N THR A 986 25.03 3.51 28.12
CA THR A 986 26.33 3.90 28.66
C THR A 986 26.91 2.71 29.43
N GLU A 987 28.13 2.32 29.07
CA GLU A 987 28.93 1.40 29.88
C GLU A 987 29.47 2.17 31.07
N VAL A 988 28.88 1.94 32.25
CA VAL A 988 29.41 2.46 33.51
C VAL A 988 30.37 1.39 34.04
N TYR A 989 31.66 1.64 33.90
CA TYR A 989 32.73 0.80 34.41
C TYR A 989 32.97 1.03 35.90
#